data_AF-A0A3E4KIG5-F1
#
_entry.id   AF-A0A3E4KIG5-F1
#
_cell.length_a   1.000
_cell.length_b   1.000
_cell.length_c   1.000
_cell.angle_alpha   90.00
_cell.angle_beta   90.00
_cell.angle_gamma   90.00
#
_symmetry.space_group_name_H-M   'P 1'
#
loop_
_entity.id
_entity.type
_entity.pdbx_description
1 polymer ?
#
loop_
_entity_poly.entity_id
_entity_poly.type
_entity_poly.pdbx_seq_one_letter_code
_entity_poly.pdbx_strand_id
1 'polypeptide(L)'
;MKKSIIAIAFLLLCPFYGVRAQERPFFDLSGKGWHLWQDKNAAWQTEDIYLTLEEAQKVPATVPTAGWDILTSAQTLPVQVPGTAEEYLQTQSGPEGDITGVTWWSRTMDIPVLKKGQKVFLNFGSIRSRAEIFINQRLVDYQIVDNVPFETDITPYIKSGEQVQLAVRITDAGGNHDWRDSRTIPWGDKMLPPGHGFGGITGKVGMKVCNAVYVADIYMQNTPQITTANAILTLQNEKGKTTKQDLRITVYEWQNKEKIVYSKEIKGVSLNKGMNELKIPISAPDAKLWSVDDPNLYVCEVELSEGKNWVDKDSRRFGFRWFEASGIGEDAVFRLNGKRIMLRSAISWSFWPVNGIFPSEELAERQIRIAKELGLNMLNFHRFIGNTDVMNYADELGLLYFEEPGGFRLDVRQPFMNAVLHEKVVRMVKRDRSHPCLVIYNMMNESGNAAPEKLALEIQAMKDMRVLDPSRLILRTSAWAKGDDIEDQAKIHIRPYDEKVYWSGWYDYHRAGGPAVWNEGLYKGPEDYYNDTKNKREIVFFGEEGALSSPPRLEKNKEDLEKYSYKGWDGREFLRWYDEFNEFLDAKQLRTVYPTVDDLCVAMGTVSYEHQGRKIESARMNNLTDAYVVNGWESELTENYSGIVDCFRYPKSDPAIIARYNQPLYVAVKTRQQVAAAGGEVTVDFYLINEKNVRGKHQLKISVTDSQGNITEVGTYETEAAGGEVYGQLLVKDVKIPVPAAGGLCRIQAKLCKENSVVTTGYDDILSVNLASNMLDGKGAVWEDGNALQNFLKGKTKEAVAAYEDNLGKLDWIMVARPPKKDQLTMVPMEALRSADGKPGLDVVYYEDMEFQKEVYHEVAKVVNLSAIEGATPSPFVYMLDGYGIKWSGKILPSVSGEYTIIPQSNDRSMIEVFVNGKKIYEITRKKEHLGDGKVYLEGGKSADIEIRFRHPRSNARCRLDWAVPNDKMPDAQRLMERAVNDGTKIFIIQSADEWSEFIAANSKAVFKDKFFVGTNWLGGVMFNKPHDIFKELPVGNALNWPYQALIHTGVERMGLVMEGEELLVGAYHTYPMAIGTAMGIVPMGKGSVLFSTLDIYGNIINDSAAGLVAKKLIFNMIDFK
;
A
#
# COMPACT_ATOMS: atom_id res chain seq x y z
N MET A 1 -72.17 15.49 27.46
CA MET A 1 -73.54 14.94 27.33
C MET A 1 -73.48 13.43 27.46
N LYS A 2 -74.22 12.89 28.44
CA LYS A 2 -74.76 11.52 28.66
C LYS A 2 -74.08 10.32 27.94
N LYS A 3 -73.44 9.37 28.68
CA LYS A 3 -74.00 8.17 29.40
C LYS A 3 -74.57 7.12 28.42
N SER A 4 -74.18 5.83 28.39
CA SER A 4 -74.25 4.79 29.44
C SER A 4 -73.50 3.49 29.00
N ILE A 5 -72.66 2.81 29.82
CA ILE A 5 -72.91 1.70 30.81
C ILE A 5 -73.27 0.37 30.11
N ILE A 6 -72.52 -0.75 30.25
CA ILE A 6 -72.49 -1.85 31.27
C ILE A 6 -71.16 -2.62 31.06
N ALA A 7 -70.19 -2.80 31.98
CA ALA A 7 -70.10 -3.46 33.29
C ALA A 7 -69.82 -5.01 33.26
N ILE A 8 -68.62 -5.38 33.76
CA ILE A 8 -68.25 -6.58 34.57
C ILE A 8 -67.86 -7.88 33.84
N ALA A 9 -66.56 -8.22 33.88
CA ALA A 9 -65.96 -9.42 34.50
C ALA A 9 -64.65 -9.81 33.79
N PHE A 10 -63.51 -9.65 34.47
CA PHE A 10 -62.47 -10.69 34.65
C PHE A 10 -61.25 -10.08 35.37
N LEU A 11 -61.30 -10.20 36.70
CA LEU A 11 -60.13 -10.18 37.56
C LEU A 11 -59.45 -11.54 37.38
N LEU A 12 -58.22 -11.56 36.85
CA LEU A 12 -57.16 -12.59 36.90
C LEU A 12 -56.45 -12.72 35.55
N LEU A 13 -55.44 -11.88 35.32
CA LEU A 13 -54.23 -12.26 34.58
C LEU A 13 -53.09 -11.44 35.17
N CYS A 14 -52.30 -12.11 36.02
CA CYS A 14 -51.08 -11.59 36.61
C CYS A 14 -50.14 -11.01 35.55
N PRO A 15 -49.34 -9.98 35.86
CA PRO A 15 -48.17 -9.68 35.05
C PRO A 15 -47.21 -10.86 35.19
N PHE A 16 -46.94 -11.57 34.10
CA PHE A 16 -45.74 -12.40 34.02
C PHE A 16 -44.54 -11.45 34.09
N TYR A 17 -44.10 -11.13 35.32
CA TYR A 17 -42.72 -10.74 35.58
C TYR A 17 -41.86 -11.95 35.19
N GLY A 18 -41.48 -12.00 33.91
CA GLY A 18 -40.47 -12.93 33.44
C GLY A 18 -39.19 -12.64 34.18
N VAL A 19 -38.79 -13.57 35.06
CA VAL A 19 -37.46 -13.59 35.66
C VAL A 19 -36.47 -13.68 34.48
N ARG A 20 -35.71 -12.60 34.25
CA ARG A 20 -34.69 -12.52 33.20
C ARG A 20 -33.52 -13.45 33.57
N ALA A 21 -32.86 -14.03 32.57
CA ALA A 21 -31.63 -14.78 32.78
C ALA A 21 -30.56 -13.92 33.48
N GLN A 22 -29.79 -14.53 34.39
CA GLN A 22 -28.69 -13.82 35.05
C GLN A 22 -27.60 -13.57 34.01
N GLU A 23 -27.37 -12.30 33.65
CA GLU A 23 -26.22 -11.93 32.81
C GLU A 23 -24.92 -12.28 33.51
N ARG A 24 -23.94 -12.76 32.73
CA ARG A 24 -22.61 -13.08 33.24
C ARG A 24 -21.97 -11.82 33.80
N PRO A 25 -21.51 -11.84 35.06
CA PRO A 25 -20.63 -10.78 35.54
C PRO A 25 -19.36 -10.75 34.68
N PHE A 26 -19.14 -9.61 34.01
CA PHE A 26 -17.92 -9.29 33.28
C PHE A 26 -17.30 -8.05 33.90
N PHE A 27 -16.02 -8.11 34.20
CA PHE A 27 -15.25 -7.00 34.76
C PHE A 27 -14.16 -6.63 33.75
N ASP A 28 -14.22 -5.40 33.22
CA ASP A 28 -13.19 -4.89 32.32
C ASP A 28 -11.93 -4.55 33.12
N LEU A 29 -10.82 -5.19 32.76
CA LEU A 29 -9.49 -4.96 33.33
C LEU A 29 -8.59 -4.22 32.34
N SER A 30 -9.15 -3.66 31.26
CA SER A 30 -8.45 -2.78 30.33
C SER A 30 -8.34 -1.36 30.90
N GLY A 31 -7.59 -0.49 30.21
CA GLY A 31 -7.33 0.88 30.59
C GLY A 31 -6.28 1.02 31.70
N LYS A 32 -6.48 2.00 32.58
CA LYS A 32 -5.55 2.39 33.65
C LYS A 32 -5.48 1.35 34.79
N GLY A 33 -4.43 1.47 35.61
CA GLY A 33 -4.22 0.65 36.82
C GLY A 33 -3.19 -0.46 36.65
N TRP A 34 -2.59 -0.57 35.47
CA TRP A 34 -1.47 -1.45 35.18
C TRP A 34 -0.14 -0.75 35.46
N HIS A 35 0.88 -1.55 35.76
CA HIS A 35 2.24 -1.11 36.00
C HIS A 35 3.20 -1.95 35.16
N LEU A 36 4.18 -1.29 34.54
CA LEU A 36 5.18 -1.89 33.66
C LEU A 36 6.56 -1.81 34.32
N TRP A 37 7.30 -2.92 34.30
CA TRP A 37 8.72 -2.94 34.67
C TRP A 37 9.52 -3.71 33.63
N GLN A 38 10.63 -3.13 33.17
CA GLN A 38 11.56 -3.78 32.25
C GLN A 38 12.64 -4.53 33.03
N ASP A 39 12.66 -5.85 32.90
CA ASP A 39 13.62 -6.71 33.58
C ASP A 39 14.90 -6.88 32.73
N LYS A 40 15.76 -5.86 32.78
CA LYS A 40 16.99 -5.80 31.97
C LYS A 40 18.02 -6.89 32.30
N ASN A 41 17.88 -7.57 33.44
CA ASN A 41 18.81 -8.60 33.89
C ASN A 41 18.33 -10.02 33.57
N ALA A 42 17.13 -10.19 33.01
CA ALA A 42 16.58 -11.51 32.71
C ALA A 42 17.34 -12.18 31.55
N ALA A 43 17.91 -13.37 31.82
CA ALA A 43 18.64 -14.18 30.84
C ALA A 43 17.69 -15.06 30.00
N TRP A 44 16.74 -14.42 29.32
CA TRP A 44 15.63 -15.12 28.66
C TRP A 44 16.03 -15.94 27.44
N GLN A 45 17.14 -15.60 26.77
CA GLN A 45 17.60 -16.25 25.54
C GLN A 45 17.96 -17.72 25.74
N THR A 46 18.24 -18.12 26.98
CA THR A 46 18.56 -19.51 27.35
C THR A 46 17.41 -20.24 28.02
N GLU A 47 16.27 -19.58 28.21
CA GLU A 47 15.07 -20.23 28.78
C GLU A 47 14.44 -21.17 27.76
N ASP A 48 13.88 -22.28 28.22
CA ASP A 48 13.09 -23.15 27.36
C ASP A 48 11.72 -22.50 27.02
N ILE A 49 11.22 -22.86 25.84
CA ILE A 49 9.86 -22.55 25.39
C ILE A 49 9.04 -23.82 25.16
N TYR A 50 7.75 -23.74 25.47
CA TYR A 50 6.83 -24.87 25.54
C TYR A 50 5.59 -24.63 24.67
N LEU A 51 4.85 -25.68 24.34
CA LEU A 51 3.56 -25.54 23.64
C LEU A 51 2.40 -25.47 24.63
N THR A 52 2.58 -25.98 25.85
CA THR A 52 1.51 -26.13 26.84
C THR A 52 1.91 -25.66 28.24
N LEU A 53 0.92 -25.27 29.04
CA LEU A 53 1.08 -24.97 30.46
C LEU A 53 1.63 -26.18 31.24
N GLU A 54 1.18 -27.39 30.93
CA GLU A 54 1.60 -28.61 31.62
C GLU A 54 3.11 -28.87 31.48
N GLU A 55 3.70 -28.51 30.34
CA GLU A 55 5.15 -28.55 30.14
C GLU A 55 5.86 -27.46 30.92
N ALA A 56 5.35 -26.22 30.87
CA ALA A 56 5.91 -25.09 31.59
C ALA A 56 5.92 -25.29 33.11
N GLN A 57 4.91 -25.96 33.67
CA GLN A 57 4.81 -26.25 35.11
C GLN A 57 5.78 -27.35 35.59
N LYS A 58 6.48 -28.06 34.69
CA LYS A 58 7.50 -29.06 35.08
C LYS A 58 8.80 -28.41 35.56
N VAL A 59 9.00 -27.13 35.27
CA VAL A 59 10.14 -26.34 35.74
C VAL A 59 9.67 -25.29 36.76
N PRO A 60 10.54 -24.86 37.69
CA PRO A 60 10.20 -23.77 38.59
C PRO A 60 9.85 -22.51 37.81
N ALA A 61 8.76 -21.84 38.20
CA ALA A 61 8.33 -20.61 37.54
C ALA A 61 9.38 -19.51 37.69
N THR A 62 9.62 -18.78 36.61
CA THR A 62 10.60 -17.67 36.59
C THR A 62 10.12 -16.53 37.48
N VAL A 63 11.01 -16.00 38.31
CA VAL A 63 10.75 -14.85 39.19
C VAL A 63 11.33 -13.57 38.59
N PRO A 64 10.77 -12.38 38.91
CA PRO A 64 11.42 -11.11 38.58
C PRO A 64 12.86 -11.09 39.12
N THR A 65 13.85 -10.64 38.34
CA THR A 65 15.26 -10.68 38.79
C THR A 65 15.51 -9.82 40.04
N ALA A 66 14.70 -8.81 40.26
CA ALA A 66 14.71 -7.96 41.46
C ALA A 66 13.79 -8.46 42.59
N GLY A 67 13.20 -9.64 42.46
CA GLY A 67 12.20 -10.20 43.39
C GLY A 67 10.79 -9.63 43.20
N TRP A 68 9.78 -10.32 43.72
CA TRP A 68 8.35 -9.98 43.49
C TRP A 68 7.94 -8.59 43.97
N ASP A 69 8.61 -8.06 45.00
CA ASP A 69 8.31 -6.73 45.56
C ASP A 69 8.53 -5.60 44.54
N ILE A 70 9.33 -5.84 43.49
CA ILE A 70 9.57 -4.87 42.42
C ILE A 70 8.27 -4.46 41.72
N LEU A 71 7.32 -5.39 41.58
CA LEU A 71 6.06 -5.20 40.84
C LEU A 71 5.06 -4.28 41.56
N THR A 72 5.35 -3.91 42.80
CA THR A 72 4.59 -2.93 43.60
C THR A 72 5.43 -1.71 43.99
N SER A 73 6.67 -1.64 43.51
CA SER A 73 7.60 -0.56 43.85
C SER A 73 7.40 0.68 42.97
N ALA A 74 7.94 1.81 43.43
CA ALA A 74 7.99 3.05 42.65
C ALA A 74 8.89 2.99 41.40
N GLN A 75 9.60 1.87 41.16
CA GLN A 75 10.40 1.66 39.95
C GLN A 75 9.57 1.17 38.76
N THR A 76 8.31 0.82 38.99
CA THR A 76 7.37 0.49 37.91
C THR A 76 6.78 1.76 37.29
N LEU A 77 6.44 1.69 36.01
CA LEU A 77 5.81 2.76 35.27
C LEU A 77 4.29 2.54 35.24
N PRO A 78 3.45 3.50 35.66
CA PRO A 78 2.01 3.42 35.46
C PRO A 78 1.67 3.45 33.96
N VAL A 79 0.92 2.45 33.50
CA VAL A 79 0.60 2.25 32.08
C VAL A 79 -0.87 1.89 31.88
N GLN A 80 -1.28 1.78 30.63
CA GLN A 80 -2.60 1.30 30.22
C GLN A 80 -2.46 0.03 29.37
N VAL A 81 -3.49 -0.81 29.44
CA VAL A 81 -3.61 -2.03 28.61
C VAL A 81 -4.92 -1.94 27.80
N PRO A 82 -4.96 -2.18 26.48
CA PRO A 82 -3.84 -2.59 25.63
C PRO A 82 -2.66 -1.61 25.62
N GLY A 83 -1.44 -2.13 25.52
CA GLY A 83 -0.19 -1.35 25.58
C GLY A 83 1.03 -2.16 25.19
N THR A 84 2.03 -1.50 24.59
CA THR A 84 3.31 -2.11 24.19
C THR A 84 4.49 -1.55 24.97
N ALA A 85 5.58 -2.30 25.05
CA ALA A 85 6.80 -1.85 25.70
C ALA A 85 7.42 -0.68 24.92
N GLU A 86 7.30 -0.69 23.59
CA GLU A 86 7.77 0.36 22.69
C GLU A 86 7.00 1.67 22.90
N GLU A 87 5.69 1.61 23.17
CA GLU A 87 4.88 2.79 23.52
C GLU A 87 5.46 3.55 24.71
N TYR A 88 5.85 2.82 25.76
CA TYR A 88 6.17 3.41 27.06
C TYR A 88 7.67 3.56 27.37
N LEU A 89 8.51 2.67 26.82
CA LEU A 89 9.93 2.56 27.20
C LEU A 89 10.87 3.04 26.10
N GLN A 90 10.41 3.21 24.86
CA GLN A 90 11.27 3.65 23.78
C GLN A 90 11.69 5.11 23.96
N THR A 91 13.01 5.34 23.97
CA THR A 91 13.60 6.67 24.19
C THR A 91 14.34 7.21 22.96
N GLN A 92 14.52 6.42 21.90
CA GLN A 92 15.16 6.82 20.63
C GLN A 92 14.14 6.86 19.48
N SER A 93 14.30 7.83 18.57
CA SER A 93 13.39 8.04 17.44
C SER A 93 13.79 7.12 16.28
N GLY A 94 12.80 6.62 15.54
CA GLY A 94 13.05 5.78 14.38
C GLY A 94 12.95 4.27 14.67
N PRO A 95 13.08 3.43 13.64
CA PRO A 95 12.68 2.02 13.69
C PRO A 95 13.70 1.05 14.26
N GLU A 96 14.78 1.57 14.82
CA GLU A 96 15.78 0.78 15.53
C GLU A 96 15.29 0.36 16.92
N GLY A 97 13.95 0.25 17.12
CA GLY A 97 13.32 -0.12 18.38
C GLY A 97 14.14 -1.19 19.11
N ASP A 98 14.73 -0.80 20.24
CA ASP A 98 15.74 -1.56 20.98
C ASP A 98 15.12 -2.37 22.12
N ILE A 99 13.79 -2.35 22.22
CA ILE A 99 13.05 -2.99 23.29
C ILE A 99 12.86 -4.47 22.95
N THR A 100 13.81 -5.28 23.41
CA THR A 100 13.71 -6.75 23.41
C THR A 100 13.91 -7.29 24.82
N GLY A 101 13.46 -8.51 25.05
CA GLY A 101 13.58 -9.22 26.31
C GLY A 101 12.34 -9.12 27.18
N VAL A 102 12.54 -8.97 28.49
CA VAL A 102 11.50 -9.28 29.48
C VAL A 102 10.87 -8.02 30.03
N THR A 103 9.54 -7.98 29.99
CA THR A 103 8.74 -6.98 30.69
C THR A 103 7.72 -7.65 31.61
N TRP A 104 7.45 -7.01 32.74
CA TRP A 104 6.42 -7.43 33.69
C TRP A 104 5.31 -6.40 33.73
N TRP A 105 4.08 -6.87 33.57
CA TRP A 105 2.86 -6.07 33.60
C TRP A 105 2.03 -6.52 34.80
N SER A 106 1.82 -5.64 35.77
CA SER A 106 1.13 -5.99 37.02
C SER A 106 -0.05 -5.08 37.31
N ARG A 107 -1.06 -5.64 37.99
CA ARG A 107 -2.14 -4.89 38.62
C ARG A 107 -2.74 -5.66 39.79
N THR A 108 -3.51 -4.97 40.62
CA THR A 108 -4.40 -5.62 41.58
C THR A 108 -5.80 -5.77 40.97
N MET A 109 -6.51 -6.80 41.41
CA MET A 109 -7.92 -7.01 41.07
C MET A 109 -8.67 -7.63 42.25
N ASP A 110 -9.93 -7.23 42.41
CA ASP A 110 -10.83 -7.77 43.44
C ASP A 110 -11.65 -8.92 42.86
N ILE A 111 -11.60 -10.07 43.52
CA ILE A 111 -12.39 -11.24 43.14
C ILE A 111 -13.81 -11.08 43.69
N PRO A 112 -14.85 -11.18 42.86
CA PRO A 112 -16.22 -11.06 43.33
C PRO A 112 -16.58 -12.20 44.30
N VAL A 113 -17.65 -11.99 45.08
CA VAL A 113 -18.20 -13.07 45.91
C VAL A 113 -18.82 -14.14 45.01
N LEU A 114 -18.26 -15.36 45.04
CA LEU A 114 -18.63 -16.46 44.15
C LEU A 114 -19.67 -17.36 44.80
N LYS A 115 -20.67 -17.78 44.01
CA LYS A 115 -21.58 -18.87 44.36
C LYS A 115 -20.87 -20.22 44.18
N LYS A 116 -21.32 -21.24 44.91
CA LYS A 116 -20.78 -22.60 44.82
C LYS A 116 -20.80 -23.12 43.36
N GLY A 117 -19.64 -23.55 42.87
CA GLY A 117 -19.47 -24.13 41.54
C GLY A 117 -19.31 -23.11 40.41
N GLN A 118 -19.27 -21.81 40.71
CA GLN A 118 -18.90 -20.80 39.72
C GLN A 118 -17.41 -20.89 39.37
N LYS A 119 -17.12 -20.52 38.14
CA LYS A 119 -15.78 -20.46 37.55
C LYS A 119 -15.44 -19.02 37.21
N VAL A 120 -14.17 -18.65 37.38
CA VAL A 120 -13.66 -17.33 37.04
C VAL A 120 -12.57 -17.51 35.98
N PHE A 121 -12.77 -16.82 34.85
CA PHE A 121 -11.83 -16.81 33.74
C PHE A 121 -11.23 -15.43 33.57
N LEU A 122 -9.93 -15.37 33.29
CA LEU A 122 -9.31 -14.20 32.68
C LEU A 122 -9.39 -14.34 31.16
N ASN A 123 -9.71 -13.25 30.50
CA ASN A 123 -9.84 -13.14 29.06
C ASN A 123 -8.78 -12.16 28.55
N PHE A 124 -7.86 -12.63 27.73
CA PHE A 124 -6.92 -11.77 27.01
C PHE A 124 -7.31 -11.74 25.55
N GLY A 125 -7.56 -10.55 25.01
CA GLY A 125 -7.90 -10.38 23.59
C GLY A 125 -6.71 -10.66 22.66
N SER A 126 -5.50 -10.34 23.11
CA SER A 126 -4.25 -10.57 22.40
C SER A 126 -3.05 -10.25 23.31
N ILE A 127 -1.93 -10.95 23.14
CA ILE A 127 -0.63 -10.63 23.73
C ILE A 127 0.44 -10.88 22.68
N ARG A 128 1.56 -10.15 22.77
CA ARG A 128 2.78 -10.49 22.06
C ARG A 128 4.02 -10.31 22.96
N SER A 129 5.04 -11.16 22.94
CA SER A 129 5.09 -12.48 22.31
C SER A 129 4.80 -13.56 23.36
N ARG A 130 5.79 -14.25 23.93
CA ARG A 130 5.57 -15.27 24.97
C ARG A 130 5.03 -14.62 26.25
N ALA A 131 3.93 -15.15 26.78
CA ALA A 131 3.28 -14.69 28.00
C ALA A 131 3.24 -15.77 29.08
N GLU A 132 3.64 -15.42 30.29
CA GLU A 132 3.45 -16.23 31.50
C GLU A 132 2.55 -15.46 32.47
N ILE A 133 1.43 -16.06 32.86
CA ILE A 133 0.38 -15.40 33.65
C ILE A 133 0.48 -15.87 35.09
N PHE A 134 0.49 -14.93 36.03
CA PHE A 134 0.64 -15.19 37.46
C PHE A 134 -0.50 -14.61 38.27
N ILE A 135 -1.00 -15.41 39.22
CA ILE A 135 -1.90 -14.96 40.29
C ILE A 135 -1.19 -15.17 41.62
N ASN A 136 -0.99 -14.10 42.39
CA ASN A 136 -0.29 -14.14 43.67
C ASN A 136 1.02 -14.96 43.59
N GLN A 137 1.86 -14.63 42.59
CA GLN A 137 3.18 -15.23 42.34
C GLN A 137 3.17 -16.70 41.86
N ARG A 138 2.00 -17.26 41.56
CA ARG A 138 1.85 -18.63 41.03
C ARG A 138 1.57 -18.60 39.54
N LEU A 139 2.32 -19.36 38.75
CA LEU A 139 2.08 -19.52 37.31
C LEU A 139 0.75 -20.25 37.08
N VAL A 140 -0.20 -19.57 36.46
CA VAL A 140 -1.55 -20.08 36.17
C VAL A 140 -1.78 -20.35 34.69
N ASP A 141 -0.99 -19.73 33.80
CA ASP A 141 -1.08 -19.98 32.36
C ASP A 141 0.23 -19.64 31.63
N TYR A 142 0.38 -20.20 30.44
CA TYR A 142 1.53 -20.05 29.55
C TYR A 142 1.05 -19.98 28.10
N GLN A 143 1.42 -18.92 27.38
CA GLN A 143 1.05 -18.73 25.98
C GLN A 143 2.30 -18.42 25.14
N ILE A 144 2.49 -19.21 24.09
CA ILE A 144 3.53 -18.98 23.06
C ILE A 144 2.93 -18.54 21.71
N VAL A 145 1.63 -18.78 21.51
CA VAL A 145 0.91 -18.37 20.31
C VAL A 145 0.45 -16.94 20.52
N ASP A 146 1.07 -16.00 19.80
CA ASP A 146 0.79 -14.58 19.91
C ASP A 146 -0.32 -14.09 18.99
N ASN A 147 -0.78 -12.86 19.21
CA ASN A 147 -1.77 -12.14 18.38
C ASN A 147 -3.15 -12.80 18.27
N VAL A 148 -3.47 -13.72 19.18
CA VAL A 148 -4.76 -14.43 19.24
C VAL A 148 -5.30 -14.41 20.67
N PRO A 149 -6.63 -14.46 20.84
CA PRO A 149 -7.24 -14.45 22.16
C PRO A 149 -7.05 -15.80 22.87
N PHE A 150 -7.02 -15.76 24.21
CA PHE A 150 -7.04 -16.94 25.06
C PHE A 150 -7.79 -16.68 26.38
N GLU A 151 -8.27 -17.75 27.00
CA GLU A 151 -8.95 -17.71 28.31
C GLU A 151 -8.18 -18.57 29.32
N THR A 152 -8.05 -18.08 30.56
CA THR A 152 -7.37 -18.78 31.66
C THR A 152 -8.35 -19.04 32.80
N ASP A 153 -8.57 -20.30 33.21
CA ASP A 153 -9.34 -20.64 34.43
C ASP A 153 -8.50 -20.34 35.68
N ILE A 154 -8.81 -19.23 36.37
CA ILE A 154 -8.10 -18.84 37.60
C ILE A 154 -8.77 -19.37 38.86
N THR A 155 -9.91 -20.04 38.76
CA THR A 155 -10.69 -20.53 39.90
C THR A 155 -9.87 -21.31 40.94
N PRO A 156 -8.92 -22.20 40.55
CA PRO A 156 -8.13 -22.96 41.52
C PRO A 156 -7.13 -22.11 42.34
N TYR A 157 -6.86 -20.88 41.89
CA TYR A 157 -5.80 -20.03 42.41
C TYR A 157 -6.30 -18.86 43.27
N ILE A 158 -7.62 -18.74 43.41
CA ILE A 158 -8.29 -17.63 44.08
C ILE A 158 -9.27 -18.11 45.16
N LYS A 159 -9.68 -17.19 46.03
CA LYS A 159 -10.75 -17.31 47.02
C LYS A 159 -11.81 -16.24 46.75
N SER A 160 -13.06 -16.61 46.96
CA SER A 160 -14.20 -15.71 46.84
C SER A 160 -14.03 -14.47 47.72
N GLY A 161 -14.15 -13.27 47.13
CA GLY A 161 -14.10 -12.00 47.86
C GLY A 161 -12.69 -11.51 48.24
N GLU A 162 -11.62 -12.19 47.81
CA GLU A 162 -10.25 -11.75 48.10
C GLU A 162 -9.74 -10.74 47.04
N GLN A 163 -8.72 -9.97 47.40
CA GLN A 163 -7.96 -9.17 46.44
C GLN A 163 -6.70 -9.96 46.04
N VAL A 164 -6.37 -9.97 44.75
CA VAL A 164 -5.20 -10.67 44.22
C VAL A 164 -4.33 -9.77 43.35
N GLN A 165 -3.04 -10.11 43.27
CA GLN A 165 -2.12 -9.53 42.29
C GLN A 165 -2.15 -10.38 41.01
N LEU A 166 -2.46 -9.74 39.89
CA LEU A 166 -2.24 -10.27 38.54
C LEU A 166 -0.90 -9.73 38.04
N ALA A 167 -0.01 -10.64 37.62
CA ALA A 167 1.22 -10.27 36.93
C ALA A 167 1.35 -11.07 35.62
N VAL A 168 1.81 -10.41 34.57
CA VAL A 168 2.03 -11.01 33.25
C VAL A 168 3.48 -10.74 32.89
N ARG A 169 4.26 -11.81 32.76
CA ARG A 169 5.61 -11.73 32.23
C ARG A 169 5.55 -11.90 30.73
N ILE A 170 5.96 -10.87 30.00
CA ILE A 170 6.09 -10.90 28.56
C ILE A 170 7.56 -11.04 28.23
N THR A 171 7.88 -11.93 27.30
CA THR A 171 9.21 -12.02 26.73
C THR A 171 9.12 -11.86 25.22
N ASP A 172 9.67 -10.75 24.75
CA ASP A 172 9.76 -10.42 23.35
C ASP A 172 11.15 -10.76 22.82
N ALA A 173 11.21 -11.69 21.88
CA ALA A 173 12.46 -12.08 21.24
C ALA A 173 12.84 -11.17 20.06
N GLY A 174 12.11 -10.08 19.86
CA GLY A 174 12.27 -9.14 18.76
C GLY A 174 11.33 -9.47 17.60
N GLY A 175 11.59 -8.87 16.46
CA GLY A 175 10.77 -8.96 15.26
C GLY A 175 11.23 -7.89 14.28
N ASN A 176 10.40 -7.54 13.31
CA ASN A 176 10.69 -6.44 12.39
C ASN A 176 9.81 -5.22 12.70
N HIS A 177 10.30 -4.02 12.42
CA HIS A 177 9.54 -2.76 12.47
C HIS A 177 9.20 -2.26 11.06
N ASP A 178 9.02 -3.20 10.14
CA ASP A 178 8.73 -3.01 8.73
C ASP A 178 7.83 -4.14 8.23
N TRP A 179 7.32 -4.00 7.02
CA TRP A 179 6.43 -4.96 6.37
C TRP A 179 6.96 -6.39 6.13
N ARG A 180 8.26 -6.66 6.31
CA ARG A 180 8.86 -7.95 5.93
C ARG A 180 8.50 -9.05 6.93
N ASP A 181 8.07 -10.21 6.43
CA ASP A 181 7.66 -11.37 7.23
C ASP A 181 8.46 -12.65 6.94
N SER A 182 9.70 -12.50 6.46
CA SER A 182 10.53 -13.63 6.02
C SER A 182 11.54 -14.12 7.06
N ARG A 183 11.86 -13.29 8.06
CA ARG A 183 12.89 -13.58 9.07
C ARG A 183 12.28 -14.23 10.30
N THR A 184 12.55 -15.52 10.50
CA THR A 184 12.20 -16.22 11.74
C THR A 184 12.99 -15.66 12.92
N ILE A 185 12.39 -15.70 14.11
CA ILE A 185 12.98 -15.13 15.32
C ILE A 185 13.68 -16.25 16.10
N PRO A 186 15.01 -16.19 16.31
CA PRO A 186 15.73 -17.25 17.03
C PRO A 186 15.45 -17.21 18.53
N TRP A 187 15.29 -18.39 19.14
CA TRP A 187 15.18 -18.56 20.59
C TRP A 187 15.91 -19.84 21.01
N GLY A 188 17.11 -19.71 21.58
CA GLY A 188 17.94 -20.86 21.92
C GLY A 188 18.19 -21.75 20.69
N ASP A 189 17.76 -23.02 20.77
CA ASP A 189 17.82 -24.00 19.69
C ASP A 189 16.53 -24.06 18.81
N LYS A 190 15.53 -23.24 19.12
CA LYS A 190 14.22 -23.18 18.45
C LYS A 190 14.08 -21.90 17.61
N MET A 191 13.09 -21.91 16.74
CA MET A 191 12.66 -20.77 15.93
C MET A 191 11.22 -20.41 16.25
N LEU A 192 10.94 -19.11 16.38
CA LEU A 192 9.61 -18.54 16.44
C LEU A 192 9.20 -17.97 15.07
N PRO A 193 7.89 -17.91 14.79
CA PRO A 193 7.40 -17.35 13.53
C PRO A 193 7.82 -15.89 13.33
N PRO A 194 8.00 -15.43 12.08
CA PRO A 194 8.18 -14.01 11.77
C PRO A 194 6.98 -13.15 12.23
N GLY A 195 7.23 -11.89 12.57
CA GLY A 195 6.18 -10.93 12.93
C GLY A 195 6.72 -9.56 13.35
N HIS A 196 5.82 -8.61 13.58
CA HIS A 196 6.17 -7.25 14.02
C HIS A 196 6.80 -7.23 15.40
N GLY A 197 7.86 -6.46 15.63
CA GLY A 197 8.62 -6.43 16.88
C GLY A 197 8.01 -5.59 18.02
N PHE A 198 6.71 -5.68 18.29
CA PHE A 198 6.07 -4.95 19.40
C PHE A 198 5.61 -5.86 20.54
N GLY A 199 6.22 -5.74 21.72
CA GLY A 199 5.96 -6.62 22.85
C GLY A 199 5.01 -6.00 23.88
N GLY A 200 3.93 -6.68 24.27
CA GLY A 200 3.00 -6.15 25.26
C GLY A 200 1.69 -6.93 25.36
N ILE A 201 0.81 -6.46 26.25
CA ILE A 201 -0.58 -6.93 26.30
C ILE A 201 -1.34 -6.13 25.25
N THR A 202 -1.47 -6.68 24.05
CA THR A 202 -1.91 -5.97 22.84
C THR A 202 -3.42 -6.01 22.59
N GLY A 203 -4.18 -6.70 23.45
CA GLY A 203 -5.65 -6.75 23.40
C GLY A 203 -6.30 -6.50 24.76
N LYS A 204 -7.62 -6.27 24.73
CA LYS A 204 -8.43 -5.99 25.93
C LYS A 204 -8.30 -7.13 26.95
N VAL A 205 -8.31 -6.80 28.24
CA VAL A 205 -8.26 -7.78 29.33
C VAL A 205 -9.56 -7.72 30.13
N GLY A 206 -10.15 -8.86 30.40
CA GLY A 206 -11.38 -8.94 31.20
C GLY A 206 -11.39 -10.12 32.14
N MET A 207 -12.33 -10.10 33.09
CA MET A 207 -12.62 -11.22 33.98
C MET A 207 -14.10 -11.61 33.84
N LYS A 208 -14.36 -12.88 33.52
CA LYS A 208 -15.70 -13.44 33.30
C LYS A 208 -16.03 -14.48 34.37
N VAL A 209 -17.22 -14.38 34.97
CA VAL A 209 -17.74 -15.39 35.91
C VAL A 209 -18.80 -16.25 35.22
N CYS A 210 -18.56 -17.56 35.18
CA CYS A 210 -19.48 -18.55 34.62
C CYS A 210 -20.09 -19.43 35.71
N ASN A 211 -21.31 -19.89 35.49
CA ASN A 211 -21.89 -20.95 36.31
C ASN A 211 -21.33 -22.33 35.92
N ALA A 212 -21.63 -23.39 36.68
CA ALA A 212 -21.09 -24.73 36.46
C ALA A 212 -21.51 -25.38 35.13
N VAL A 213 -22.55 -24.85 34.49
CA VAL A 213 -22.95 -25.21 33.13
C VAL A 213 -23.09 -23.91 32.37
N TYR A 214 -22.39 -23.77 31.24
CA TYR A 214 -22.32 -22.49 30.53
C TYR A 214 -22.11 -22.68 29.02
N VAL A 215 -22.43 -21.65 28.25
CA VAL A 215 -22.17 -21.55 26.81
C VAL A 215 -20.69 -21.20 26.60
N ALA A 216 -19.88 -22.13 26.11
CA ALA A 216 -18.46 -21.90 25.88
C ALA A 216 -18.19 -21.15 24.56
N ASP A 217 -18.96 -21.43 23.51
CA ASP A 217 -18.85 -20.74 22.22
C ASP A 217 -20.17 -20.75 21.46
N ILE A 218 -20.38 -19.72 20.63
CA ILE A 218 -21.48 -19.59 19.68
C ILE A 218 -20.87 -19.22 18.33
N TYR A 219 -20.97 -20.13 17.37
CA TYR A 219 -20.61 -19.90 15.98
C TYR A 219 -21.87 -19.77 15.11
N MET A 220 -21.99 -18.63 14.42
CA MET A 220 -23.03 -18.37 13.43
C MET A 220 -22.51 -18.66 12.03
N GLN A 221 -22.82 -19.86 11.53
CA GLN A 221 -22.37 -20.36 10.23
C GLN A 221 -23.39 -20.00 9.13
N ASN A 222 -23.07 -19.03 8.28
CA ASN A 222 -23.87 -18.71 7.09
C ASN A 222 -23.85 -19.85 6.07
N THR A 223 -24.97 -20.08 5.40
CA THR A 223 -25.14 -21.14 4.38
C THR A 223 -25.33 -20.56 2.98
N PRO A 224 -25.18 -21.37 1.90
CA PRO A 224 -25.49 -20.93 0.53
C PRO A 224 -26.94 -20.47 0.32
N GLN A 225 -27.88 -21.03 1.08
CA GLN A 225 -29.24 -20.51 1.10
C GLN A 225 -29.25 -19.19 1.91
N ILE A 226 -29.49 -18.10 1.19
CA ILE A 226 -29.55 -16.75 1.73
C ILE A 226 -30.67 -16.67 2.79
N THR A 227 -30.43 -15.98 3.92
CA THR A 227 -31.27 -15.92 5.14
C THR A 227 -31.35 -17.18 6.02
N THR A 228 -30.52 -18.19 5.74
CA THR A 228 -30.35 -19.33 6.64
C THR A 228 -28.94 -19.39 7.22
N ALA A 229 -28.84 -19.84 8.47
CA ALA A 229 -27.58 -20.01 9.18
C ALA A 229 -27.68 -21.24 10.11
N ASN A 230 -26.54 -21.79 10.53
CA ASN A 230 -26.50 -22.75 11.63
C ASN A 230 -25.93 -22.07 12.87
N ALA A 231 -26.66 -22.10 13.99
CA ALA A 231 -26.09 -21.81 15.30
C ALA A 231 -25.42 -23.07 15.83
N ILE A 232 -24.09 -23.08 15.84
CA ILE A 232 -23.28 -24.16 16.42
C ILE A 232 -22.87 -23.72 17.82
N LEU A 233 -23.39 -24.41 18.83
CA LEU A 233 -23.22 -24.08 20.23
C LEU A 233 -22.26 -25.07 20.89
N THR A 234 -21.22 -24.56 21.53
CA THR A 234 -20.40 -25.36 22.45
C THR A 234 -20.87 -25.10 23.86
N LEU A 235 -21.29 -26.13 24.58
CA LEU A 235 -21.81 -26.04 25.96
C LEU A 235 -20.90 -26.84 26.89
N GLN A 236 -20.39 -26.19 27.94
CA GLN A 236 -19.55 -26.82 28.96
C GLN A 236 -20.39 -27.25 30.16
N ASN A 237 -20.16 -28.47 30.66
CA ASN A 237 -20.76 -28.98 31.90
C ASN A 237 -19.70 -29.49 32.89
N GLU A 238 -19.52 -28.73 33.97
CA GLU A 238 -18.57 -29.00 35.07
C GLU A 238 -19.21 -29.74 36.26
N LYS A 239 -20.49 -30.11 36.23
CA LYS A 239 -21.19 -30.75 37.37
C LYS A 239 -20.74 -32.20 37.66
N GLY A 240 -19.73 -32.71 36.94
CA GLY A 240 -19.16 -34.06 37.12
C GLY A 240 -20.08 -35.21 36.71
N LYS A 241 -21.28 -34.92 36.20
CA LYS A 241 -22.30 -35.88 35.75
C LYS A 241 -23.13 -35.28 34.63
N THR A 242 -23.85 -36.12 33.88
CA THR A 242 -24.82 -35.66 32.89
C THR A 242 -25.92 -34.82 33.56
N THR A 243 -26.23 -33.67 32.98
CA THR A 243 -27.27 -32.74 33.45
C THR A 243 -28.24 -32.42 32.33
N LYS A 244 -29.49 -32.09 32.66
CA LYS A 244 -30.49 -31.63 31.70
C LYS A 244 -30.62 -30.12 31.79
N GLN A 245 -30.58 -29.46 30.64
CA GLN A 245 -30.81 -28.02 30.53
C GLN A 245 -31.90 -27.76 29.50
N ASP A 246 -32.76 -26.79 29.76
CA ASP A 246 -33.60 -26.17 28.75
C ASP A 246 -32.76 -25.08 28.07
N LEU A 247 -32.86 -24.99 26.75
CA LEU A 247 -32.09 -24.09 25.89
C LEU A 247 -33.06 -23.19 25.13
N ARG A 248 -32.87 -21.87 25.21
CA ARG A 248 -33.56 -20.91 24.35
C ARG A 248 -32.57 -20.20 23.45
N ILE A 249 -32.90 -20.12 22.17
CA ILE A 249 -32.16 -19.35 21.18
C ILE A 249 -33.08 -18.28 20.63
N THR A 250 -32.60 -17.04 20.62
CA THR A 250 -33.32 -15.90 20.06
C THR A 250 -32.37 -15.13 19.15
N VAL A 251 -32.81 -14.88 17.91
CA VAL A 251 -32.12 -14.01 16.96
C VAL A 251 -32.93 -12.74 16.79
N TYR A 252 -32.31 -11.59 17.02
CA TYR A 252 -32.94 -10.27 16.89
C TYR A 252 -32.03 -9.28 16.18
N GLU A 253 -32.60 -8.22 15.60
CA GLU A 253 -31.82 -7.16 14.95
C GLU A 253 -30.89 -6.46 15.94
N TRP A 254 -29.63 -6.25 15.55
CA TRP A 254 -28.66 -5.55 16.38
C TRP A 254 -29.16 -4.15 16.72
N GLN A 255 -28.97 -3.73 17.98
CA GLN A 255 -29.52 -2.51 18.58
C GLN A 255 -31.07 -2.43 18.68
N ASN A 256 -31.81 -3.46 18.25
CA ASN A 256 -33.26 -3.54 18.40
C ASN A 256 -33.71 -4.93 18.87
N LYS A 257 -33.61 -5.15 20.19
CA LYS A 257 -33.92 -6.44 20.82
C LYS A 257 -35.40 -6.87 20.71
N GLU A 258 -36.31 -5.93 20.45
CA GLU A 258 -37.73 -6.23 20.28
C GLU A 258 -38.04 -6.86 18.91
N LYS A 259 -37.16 -6.65 17.92
CA LYS A 259 -37.34 -7.18 16.57
C LYS A 259 -36.67 -8.54 16.40
N ILE A 260 -37.37 -9.57 16.88
CA ILE A 260 -36.97 -10.98 16.79
C ILE A 260 -37.28 -11.52 15.39
N VAL A 261 -36.27 -12.11 14.73
CA VAL A 261 -36.41 -12.78 13.42
C VAL A 261 -36.42 -14.30 13.52
N TYR A 262 -35.98 -14.85 14.66
CA TYR A 262 -36.07 -16.29 14.94
C TYR A 262 -36.07 -16.53 16.46
N SER A 263 -36.85 -17.50 16.93
CA SER A 263 -36.75 -17.98 18.31
C SER A 263 -37.11 -19.45 18.40
N LYS A 264 -36.38 -20.21 19.23
CA LYS A 264 -36.64 -21.62 19.48
C LYS A 264 -36.28 -22.00 20.91
N GLU A 265 -37.15 -22.76 21.54
CA GLU A 265 -36.93 -23.36 22.85
C GLU A 265 -36.79 -24.89 22.69
N ILE A 266 -35.75 -25.47 23.28
CA ILE A 266 -35.45 -26.91 23.27
C ILE A 266 -35.36 -27.36 24.72
N LYS A 267 -36.28 -28.23 25.13
CA LYS A 267 -36.37 -28.69 26.52
C LYS A 267 -35.56 -29.96 26.77
N GLY A 268 -34.96 -30.06 27.95
CA GLY A 268 -34.34 -31.27 28.46
C GLY A 268 -33.10 -31.75 27.69
N VAL A 269 -32.34 -30.82 27.09
CA VAL A 269 -31.06 -31.10 26.42
C VAL A 269 -30.12 -31.79 27.41
N SER A 270 -29.69 -32.99 27.08
CA SER A 270 -28.80 -33.78 27.94
C SER A 270 -27.35 -33.44 27.63
N LEU A 271 -26.66 -32.85 28.60
CA LEU A 271 -25.26 -32.44 28.49
C LEU A 271 -24.40 -33.41 29.29
N ASN A 272 -23.52 -34.15 28.62
CA ASN A 272 -22.53 -35.00 29.25
C ASN A 272 -21.50 -34.16 30.02
N LYS A 273 -20.74 -34.78 30.92
CA LYS A 273 -19.60 -34.10 31.57
C LYS A 273 -18.62 -33.62 30.50
N GLY A 274 -18.16 -32.37 30.60
CA GLY A 274 -17.23 -31.74 29.65
C GLY A 274 -17.94 -30.95 28.55
N MET A 275 -17.26 -30.82 27.40
CA MET A 275 -17.78 -30.10 26.23
C MET A 275 -18.84 -30.91 25.49
N ASN A 276 -19.90 -30.22 25.07
CA ASN A 276 -20.97 -30.76 24.23
C ASN A 276 -21.20 -29.81 23.05
N GLU A 277 -21.43 -30.33 21.86
CA GLU A 277 -21.74 -29.52 20.68
C GLU A 277 -23.20 -29.74 20.24
N LEU A 278 -23.89 -28.66 19.88
CA LEU A 278 -25.24 -28.69 19.32
C LEU A 278 -25.30 -27.81 18.07
N LYS A 279 -25.78 -28.38 16.97
CA LYS A 279 -26.04 -27.64 15.72
C LYS A 279 -27.54 -27.41 15.57
N ILE A 280 -27.94 -26.14 15.48
CA ILE A 280 -29.34 -25.74 15.35
C ILE A 280 -29.52 -24.91 14.08
N PRO A 281 -30.26 -25.43 13.07
CA PRO A 281 -30.54 -24.68 11.86
C PRO A 281 -31.51 -23.52 12.17
N ILE A 282 -31.20 -22.36 11.61
CA ILE A 282 -31.97 -21.12 11.71
C ILE A 282 -32.43 -20.75 10.30
N SER A 283 -33.74 -20.55 10.16
CA SER A 283 -34.35 -20.01 8.95
C SER A 283 -35.12 -18.75 9.33
N ALA A 284 -34.69 -17.62 8.76
CA ALA A 284 -35.23 -16.31 9.04
C ALA A 284 -35.58 -15.60 7.72
N PRO A 285 -36.62 -16.05 6.99
CA PRO A 285 -36.91 -15.57 5.62
C PRO A 285 -37.16 -14.06 5.53
N ASP A 286 -37.60 -13.43 6.62
CA ASP A 286 -37.84 -11.99 6.69
C ASP A 286 -36.59 -11.18 7.11
N ALA A 287 -35.46 -11.83 7.36
CA ALA A 287 -34.22 -11.17 7.71
C ALA A 287 -33.65 -10.38 6.52
N LYS A 288 -33.33 -9.11 6.74
CA LYS A 288 -32.51 -8.31 5.84
C LYS A 288 -31.08 -8.83 5.79
N LEU A 289 -30.47 -8.78 4.61
CA LEU A 289 -29.11 -9.27 4.37
C LEU A 289 -28.08 -8.25 4.81
N TRP A 290 -26.92 -8.75 5.23
CA TRP A 290 -25.72 -7.95 5.34
C TRP A 290 -25.09 -7.77 3.94
N SER A 291 -24.73 -6.53 3.62
CA SER A 291 -23.96 -6.17 2.42
C SER A 291 -23.13 -4.91 2.70
N VAL A 292 -22.29 -4.51 1.74
CA VAL A 292 -21.45 -3.31 1.85
C VAL A 292 -22.25 -2.00 1.90
N ASP A 293 -23.44 -1.97 1.29
CA ASP A 293 -24.33 -0.80 1.28
C ASP A 293 -25.35 -0.87 2.43
N ASP A 294 -25.84 -2.07 2.74
CA ASP A 294 -26.84 -2.34 3.77
C ASP A 294 -26.30 -3.35 4.81
N PRO A 295 -25.48 -2.92 5.80
CA PRO A 295 -24.82 -3.81 6.77
C PRO A 295 -25.78 -4.27 7.90
N ASN A 296 -26.86 -4.97 7.57
CA ASN A 296 -27.83 -5.44 8.57
C ASN A 296 -27.22 -6.53 9.47
N LEU A 297 -27.11 -6.24 10.77
CA LEU A 297 -26.55 -7.14 11.78
C LEU A 297 -27.62 -7.69 12.72
N TYR A 298 -27.33 -8.86 13.30
CA TYR A 298 -28.18 -9.57 14.24
C TYR A 298 -27.37 -10.06 15.42
N VAL A 299 -28.06 -10.34 16.52
CA VAL A 299 -27.49 -11.01 17.69
C VAL A 299 -28.21 -12.34 17.87
N CYS A 300 -27.44 -13.43 17.90
CA CYS A 300 -27.92 -14.73 18.38
C CYS A 300 -27.65 -14.82 19.89
N GLU A 301 -28.70 -14.72 20.68
CA GLU A 301 -28.67 -14.87 22.15
C GLU A 301 -29.06 -16.30 22.52
N VAL A 302 -28.27 -16.90 23.40
CA VAL A 302 -28.45 -18.28 23.89
C VAL A 302 -28.60 -18.22 25.40
N GLU A 303 -29.71 -18.77 25.90
CA GLU A 303 -30.01 -18.85 27.32
C GLU A 303 -30.16 -20.32 27.74
N LEU A 304 -29.51 -20.69 28.85
CA LEU A 304 -29.61 -22.00 29.49
C LEU A 304 -30.42 -21.89 30.78
N SER A 305 -31.31 -22.85 31.04
CA SER A 305 -32.04 -22.94 32.31
C SER A 305 -32.19 -24.36 32.83
N GLU A 306 -32.21 -24.51 34.15
CA GLU A 306 -32.53 -25.75 34.86
C GLU A 306 -33.92 -25.58 35.49
N GLY A 307 -34.97 -25.99 34.76
CA GLY A 307 -36.36 -25.76 35.13
C GLY A 307 -36.73 -24.28 35.06
N LYS A 308 -37.12 -23.67 36.19
CA LYS A 308 -37.46 -22.23 36.24
C LYS A 308 -36.25 -21.32 36.53
N ASN A 309 -35.07 -21.92 36.75
CA ASN A 309 -33.86 -21.18 37.12
C ASN A 309 -32.97 -21.00 35.90
N TRP A 310 -32.75 -19.77 35.46
CA TRP A 310 -31.77 -19.47 34.44
C TRP A 310 -30.35 -19.70 34.96
N VAL A 311 -29.57 -20.46 34.21
CA VAL A 311 -28.23 -20.94 34.57
C VAL A 311 -27.16 -20.12 33.88
N ASP A 312 -27.31 -19.75 32.62
CA ASP A 312 -26.28 -18.99 31.90
C ASP A 312 -26.86 -18.32 30.66
N LYS A 313 -26.16 -17.30 30.17
CA LYS A 313 -26.54 -16.54 28.98
C LYS A 313 -25.29 -16.04 28.25
N ASP A 314 -25.27 -16.20 26.93
CA ASP A 314 -24.23 -15.65 26.06
C ASP A 314 -24.81 -15.22 24.71
N SER A 315 -24.05 -14.47 23.93
CA SER A 315 -24.52 -14.00 22.63
C SER A 315 -23.40 -13.82 21.61
N ARG A 316 -23.74 -13.96 20.32
CA ARG A 316 -22.84 -13.70 19.21
C ARG A 316 -23.51 -12.80 18.18
N ARG A 317 -22.82 -11.73 17.79
CA ARG A 317 -23.20 -10.88 16.66
C ARG A 317 -22.80 -11.54 15.33
N PHE A 318 -23.65 -11.41 14.32
CA PHE A 318 -23.41 -11.90 12.96
C PHE A 318 -24.29 -11.16 11.95
N GLY A 319 -24.14 -11.44 10.65
CA GLY A 319 -25.02 -10.98 9.59
C GLY A 319 -25.33 -12.08 8.58
N PHE A 320 -26.54 -12.10 8.03
CA PHE A 320 -26.92 -13.05 6.98
C PHE A 320 -26.35 -12.59 5.64
N ARG A 321 -25.39 -13.33 5.09
CA ARG A 321 -24.83 -13.07 3.75
C ARG A 321 -24.29 -14.33 3.11
N TRP A 322 -24.13 -14.31 1.79
CA TRP A 322 -23.41 -15.34 1.04
C TRP A 322 -22.40 -14.70 0.08
N PHE A 323 -21.15 -15.16 0.12
CA PHE A 323 -20.08 -14.71 -0.78
C PHE A 323 -19.47 -15.90 -1.48
N GLU A 324 -19.32 -15.84 -2.79
CA GLU A 324 -18.82 -16.96 -3.60
C GLU A 324 -18.09 -16.49 -4.86
N ALA A 325 -17.24 -17.38 -5.39
CA ALA A 325 -16.76 -17.32 -6.76
C ALA A 325 -17.59 -18.31 -7.60
N SER A 326 -18.28 -17.81 -8.62
CA SER A 326 -19.19 -18.57 -9.48
C SER A 326 -18.72 -18.55 -10.93
N GLY A 327 -19.19 -19.47 -11.78
CA GLY A 327 -18.86 -19.47 -13.22
C GLY A 327 -17.43 -19.88 -13.58
N ILE A 328 -16.62 -20.34 -12.61
CA ILE A 328 -15.25 -20.77 -12.85
C ILE A 328 -15.20 -21.88 -13.93
N GLY A 329 -14.33 -21.69 -14.92
CA GLY A 329 -14.21 -22.51 -16.13
C GLY A 329 -15.00 -21.96 -17.32
N GLU A 330 -15.88 -20.99 -17.13
CA GLU A 330 -16.69 -20.39 -18.19
C GLU A 330 -16.57 -18.86 -18.16
N ASP A 331 -17.36 -18.21 -17.30
CA ASP A 331 -17.42 -16.76 -17.10
C ASP A 331 -17.36 -16.50 -15.58
N ALA A 332 -16.15 -16.64 -15.03
CA ALA A 332 -15.86 -16.56 -13.61
C ALA A 332 -16.13 -15.14 -13.07
N VAL A 333 -16.82 -15.05 -11.94
CA VAL A 333 -17.07 -13.79 -11.23
C VAL A 333 -17.26 -13.99 -9.73
N PHE A 334 -16.94 -12.96 -8.94
CA PHE A 334 -17.38 -12.89 -7.54
C PHE A 334 -18.84 -12.46 -7.40
N ARG A 335 -19.50 -13.01 -6.39
CA ARG A 335 -20.87 -12.63 -6.00
C ARG A 335 -20.99 -12.38 -4.51
N LEU A 336 -21.72 -11.31 -4.16
CA LEU A 336 -22.24 -11.06 -2.83
C LEU A 336 -23.77 -11.11 -2.88
N ASN A 337 -24.37 -12.02 -2.13
CA ASN A 337 -25.82 -12.26 -2.09
C ASN A 337 -26.41 -12.49 -3.49
N GLY A 338 -25.71 -13.27 -4.32
CA GLY A 338 -26.10 -13.60 -5.70
C GLY A 338 -25.84 -12.49 -6.73
N LYS A 339 -25.45 -11.28 -6.31
CA LYS A 339 -25.14 -10.17 -7.22
C LYS A 339 -23.64 -10.11 -7.51
N ARG A 340 -23.27 -9.91 -8.78
CA ARG A 340 -21.86 -9.71 -9.17
C ARG A 340 -21.24 -8.55 -8.39
N ILE A 341 -20.00 -8.72 -7.94
CA ILE A 341 -19.23 -7.66 -7.26
C ILE A 341 -17.79 -7.67 -7.79
N MET A 342 -17.24 -6.48 -8.05
CA MET A 342 -15.80 -6.31 -8.21
C MET A 342 -15.23 -5.82 -6.88
N LEU A 343 -14.16 -6.45 -6.40
CA LEU A 343 -13.50 -6.08 -5.15
C LEU A 343 -12.52 -4.93 -5.42
N ARG A 344 -12.64 -3.86 -4.63
CA ARG A 344 -11.79 -2.67 -4.66
C ARG A 344 -11.20 -2.55 -3.27
N SER A 345 -9.93 -2.90 -3.15
CA SER A 345 -9.24 -3.04 -1.87
C SER A 345 -7.93 -2.26 -1.81
N ALA A 346 -7.31 -2.27 -0.64
CA ALA A 346 -5.94 -1.86 -0.38
C ALA A 346 -5.33 -2.78 0.69
N ILE A 347 -4.01 -3.02 0.62
CA ILE A 347 -3.32 -3.85 1.63
C ILE A 347 -3.02 -3.05 2.90
N SER A 348 -3.51 -3.52 4.05
CA SER A 348 -3.16 -2.93 5.34
C SER A 348 -2.11 -3.78 6.03
N TRP A 349 -0.96 -3.18 6.31
CA TRP A 349 0.16 -3.79 7.00
C TRP A 349 -0.12 -4.00 8.49
N SER A 350 -1.19 -3.41 9.02
CA SER A 350 -1.56 -3.44 10.43
C SER A 350 -0.56 -2.72 11.35
N PHE A 351 0.08 -1.66 10.84
CA PHE A 351 0.83 -0.71 11.68
C PHE A 351 -0.07 0.38 12.23
N TRP A 352 0.19 0.76 13.48
CA TRP A 352 -0.57 1.75 14.23
C TRP A 352 0.34 2.75 14.93
N PRO A 353 -0.11 4.01 15.06
CA PRO A 353 0.73 5.06 15.60
C PRO A 353 0.97 4.84 17.10
N VAL A 354 2.12 5.29 17.59
CA VAL A 354 2.51 5.29 19.01
C VAL A 354 2.77 3.89 19.59
N ASN A 355 1.83 2.94 19.48
CA ASN A 355 1.96 1.59 20.05
C ASN A 355 2.44 0.52 19.05
N GLY A 356 2.32 0.76 17.74
CA GLY A 356 2.84 -0.10 16.68
C GLY A 356 1.88 -1.16 16.14
N ILE A 357 0.95 -1.70 16.94
CA ILE A 357 0.32 -2.99 16.63
C ILE A 357 -1.20 -3.08 16.85
N PHE A 358 -1.83 -2.11 17.53
CA PHE A 358 -3.28 -2.07 17.71
C PHE A 358 -3.88 -0.66 17.54
N PRO A 359 -5.16 -0.55 17.10
CA PRO A 359 -5.86 0.72 16.97
C PRO A 359 -6.44 1.21 18.29
N SER A 360 -6.64 2.53 18.38
CA SER A 360 -7.70 3.07 19.25
C SER A 360 -9.07 2.86 18.61
N GLU A 361 -10.15 2.98 19.40
CA GLU A 361 -11.53 2.92 18.88
C GLU A 361 -11.76 3.92 17.74
N GLU A 362 -11.26 5.16 17.90
CA GLU A 362 -11.33 6.20 16.87
C GLU A 362 -10.59 5.81 15.58
N LEU A 363 -9.40 5.23 15.69
CA LEU A 363 -8.63 4.82 14.51
C LEU A 363 -9.24 3.61 13.80
N ALA A 364 -9.85 2.68 14.55
CA ALA A 364 -10.57 1.55 13.99
C ALA A 364 -11.81 2.00 13.20
N GLU A 365 -12.60 2.92 13.76
CA GLU A 365 -13.74 3.54 13.04
C GLU A 365 -13.26 4.30 11.79
N ARG A 366 -12.24 5.16 11.97
CA ARG A 366 -11.70 6.02 10.91
C ARG A 366 -11.19 5.18 9.74
N GLN A 367 -10.52 4.06 9.99
CA GLN A 367 -10.07 3.16 8.94
C GLN A 367 -11.21 2.71 8.03
N ILE A 368 -12.34 2.29 8.61
CA ILE A 368 -13.47 1.78 7.83
C ILE A 368 -14.21 2.92 7.14
N ARG A 369 -14.46 4.03 7.84
CA ARG A 369 -15.14 5.20 7.27
C ARG A 369 -14.37 5.78 6.08
N ILE A 370 -13.07 5.99 6.20
CA ILE A 370 -12.23 6.52 5.12
C ILE A 370 -12.19 5.55 3.93
N ALA A 371 -12.14 4.24 4.15
CA ALA A 371 -12.18 3.26 3.07
C ALA A 371 -13.48 3.41 2.25
N LYS A 372 -14.63 3.59 2.93
CA LYS A 372 -15.91 3.84 2.27
C LYS A 372 -15.97 5.20 1.57
N GLU A 373 -15.40 6.26 2.16
CA GLU A 373 -15.33 7.59 1.54
C GLU A 373 -14.53 7.57 0.25
N LEU A 374 -13.46 6.76 0.17
CA LEU A 374 -12.69 6.52 -1.04
C LEU A 374 -13.41 5.60 -2.05
N GLY A 375 -14.57 5.04 -1.68
CA GLY A 375 -15.35 4.12 -2.52
C GLY A 375 -14.78 2.69 -2.57
N LEU A 376 -13.88 2.32 -1.67
CA LEU A 376 -13.45 0.94 -1.50
C LEU A 376 -14.60 0.13 -0.88
N ASN A 377 -14.69 -1.15 -1.24
CA ASN A 377 -15.66 -2.08 -0.65
C ASN A 377 -14.98 -3.20 0.14
N MET A 378 -13.66 -3.14 0.26
CA MET A 378 -12.85 -4.15 0.92
C MET A 378 -11.52 -3.57 1.44
N LEU A 379 -10.93 -4.20 2.46
CA LEU A 379 -9.53 -4.04 2.86
C LEU A 379 -8.90 -5.42 3.15
N ASN A 380 -7.56 -5.48 3.16
CA ASN A 380 -6.83 -6.70 3.49
C ASN A 380 -6.07 -6.52 4.81
N PHE A 381 -6.16 -7.48 5.73
CA PHE A 381 -5.19 -7.65 6.81
C PHE A 381 -4.01 -8.43 6.24
N HIS A 382 -3.03 -7.71 5.73
CA HIS A 382 -1.89 -8.25 5.02
C HIS A 382 -0.78 -8.60 6.00
N ARG A 383 -0.28 -9.84 5.97
CA ARG A 383 0.81 -10.35 6.84
C ARG A 383 0.59 -10.22 8.35
N PHE A 384 -0.64 -9.96 8.79
CA PHE A 384 -0.95 -9.82 10.20
C PHE A 384 -2.40 -10.23 10.48
N ILE A 385 -2.65 -10.82 11.66
CA ILE A 385 -4.00 -11.20 12.07
C ILE A 385 -4.86 -9.95 12.21
N GLY A 386 -6.10 -10.02 11.72
CA GLY A 386 -7.01 -8.90 11.78
C GLY A 386 -7.31 -8.46 13.21
N ASN A 387 -7.46 -7.16 13.41
CA ASN A 387 -7.84 -6.63 14.71
C ASN A 387 -9.37 -6.73 14.90
N THR A 388 -9.83 -7.29 16.02
CA THR A 388 -11.26 -7.48 16.29
C THR A 388 -12.05 -6.16 16.31
N ASP A 389 -11.49 -5.07 16.82
CA ASP A 389 -12.19 -3.78 16.85
C ASP A 389 -12.37 -3.24 15.42
N VAL A 390 -11.40 -3.44 14.53
CA VAL A 390 -11.52 -3.09 13.11
C VAL A 390 -12.56 -3.95 12.40
N MET A 391 -12.58 -5.27 12.64
CA MET A 391 -13.61 -6.16 12.08
C MET A 391 -15.01 -5.80 12.57
N ASN A 392 -15.14 -5.40 13.84
CA ASN A 392 -16.40 -4.92 14.39
C ASN A 392 -16.93 -3.71 13.63
N TYR A 393 -16.09 -2.69 13.38
CA TYR A 393 -16.50 -1.54 12.58
C TYR A 393 -16.75 -1.91 11.11
N ALA A 394 -16.00 -2.87 10.55
CA ALA A 394 -16.21 -3.36 9.20
C ALA A 394 -17.60 -4.03 9.02
N ASP A 395 -18.01 -4.83 10.01
CA ASP A 395 -19.35 -5.40 10.09
C ASP A 395 -20.42 -4.31 10.19
N GLU A 396 -20.21 -3.30 11.04
CA GLU A 396 -21.19 -2.25 11.34
C GLU A 396 -21.39 -1.26 10.21
N LEU A 397 -20.29 -0.86 9.55
CA LEU A 397 -20.30 0.15 8.50
C LEU A 397 -20.40 -0.46 7.09
N GLY A 398 -20.15 -1.76 6.94
CA GLY A 398 -20.26 -2.48 5.67
C GLY A 398 -19.01 -2.34 4.80
N LEU A 399 -17.96 -3.08 5.16
CA LEU A 399 -16.73 -3.21 4.38
C LEU A 399 -16.27 -4.67 4.41
N LEU A 400 -15.89 -5.27 3.29
CA LEU A 400 -15.39 -6.64 3.24
C LEU A 400 -13.93 -6.74 3.72
N TYR A 401 -13.53 -7.93 4.15
CA TYR A 401 -12.15 -8.22 4.53
C TYR A 401 -11.61 -9.51 3.92
N PHE A 402 -10.31 -9.47 3.63
CA PHE A 402 -9.42 -10.59 3.35
C PHE A 402 -8.37 -10.62 4.45
N GLU A 403 -8.14 -11.78 5.05
CA GLU A 403 -7.27 -11.90 6.23
C GLU A 403 -6.17 -12.93 6.03
N GLU A 404 -4.99 -12.59 6.54
CA GLU A 404 -3.83 -13.49 6.68
C GLU A 404 -3.49 -13.74 8.16
N PRO A 405 -2.96 -14.93 8.51
CA PRO A 405 -2.48 -15.23 9.86
C PRO A 405 -1.16 -14.53 10.22
N GLY A 406 -0.45 -13.99 9.22
CA GLY A 406 0.86 -13.36 9.34
C GLY A 406 2.02 -14.34 9.54
N GLY A 407 3.09 -14.20 8.74
CA GLY A 407 4.33 -14.98 8.90
C GLY A 407 4.18 -16.49 8.72
N PHE A 408 3.11 -16.99 8.11
CA PHE A 408 2.86 -18.43 7.93
C PHE A 408 3.82 -19.04 6.88
N ARG A 409 5.05 -19.29 7.31
CA ARG A 409 6.12 -19.90 6.51
C ARG A 409 6.64 -21.14 7.24
N LEU A 410 6.15 -22.31 6.82
CA LEU A 410 6.55 -23.58 7.43
C LEU A 410 7.97 -23.99 7.00
N ASP A 411 8.71 -24.62 7.92
CA ASP A 411 9.95 -25.35 7.67
C ASP A 411 9.82 -26.74 8.31
N VAL A 412 9.90 -27.81 7.50
CA VAL A 412 9.75 -29.20 7.97
C VAL A 412 10.76 -29.60 9.05
N ARG A 413 11.88 -28.87 9.17
CA ARG A 413 12.90 -29.08 10.20
C ARG A 413 12.58 -28.38 11.52
N GLN A 414 11.53 -27.56 11.57
CA GLN A 414 11.13 -26.73 12.71
C GLN A 414 9.73 -27.11 13.22
N PRO A 415 9.53 -28.32 13.78
CA PRO A 415 8.21 -28.80 14.19
C PRO A 415 7.56 -27.93 15.27
N PHE A 416 8.36 -27.35 16.18
CA PHE A 416 7.85 -26.43 17.20
C PHE A 416 7.21 -25.19 16.57
N MET A 417 7.92 -24.51 15.67
CA MET A 417 7.43 -23.34 14.95
C MET A 417 6.16 -23.66 14.14
N ASN A 418 6.15 -24.81 13.45
CA ASN A 418 5.00 -25.24 12.66
C ASN A 418 3.76 -25.49 13.53
N ALA A 419 3.94 -26.05 14.74
CA ALA A 419 2.84 -26.23 15.70
C ALA A 419 2.28 -24.89 16.20
N VAL A 420 3.15 -23.91 16.49
CA VAL A 420 2.74 -22.55 16.86
C VAL A 420 1.94 -21.89 15.73
N LEU A 421 2.42 -21.96 14.49
CA LEU A 421 1.75 -21.40 13.31
C LEU A 421 0.39 -22.06 13.03
N HIS A 422 0.30 -23.39 13.16
CA HIS A 422 -0.95 -24.11 12.99
C HIS A 422 -1.99 -23.71 14.03
N GLU A 423 -1.60 -23.66 15.31
CA GLU A 423 -2.49 -23.24 16.38
C GLU A 423 -2.93 -21.77 16.22
N LYS A 424 -2.04 -20.90 15.73
CA LYS A 424 -2.34 -19.50 15.39
C LYS A 424 -3.47 -19.41 14.35
N VAL A 425 -3.37 -20.16 13.26
CA VAL A 425 -4.41 -20.24 12.21
C VAL A 425 -5.74 -20.76 12.76
N VAL A 426 -5.70 -21.84 13.55
CA VAL A 426 -6.91 -22.44 14.15
C VAL A 426 -7.64 -21.45 15.05
N ARG A 427 -6.90 -20.71 15.90
CA ARG A 427 -7.48 -19.72 16.81
C ARG A 427 -8.04 -18.50 16.07
N MET A 428 -7.35 -18.02 15.03
CA MET A 428 -7.83 -16.95 14.15
C MET A 428 -9.19 -17.32 13.53
N VAL A 429 -9.30 -18.47 12.85
CA VAL A 429 -10.57 -18.89 12.24
C VAL A 429 -11.69 -19.03 13.27
N LYS A 430 -11.41 -19.61 14.45
CA LYS A 430 -12.42 -19.73 15.52
C LYS A 430 -12.92 -18.37 16.02
N ARG A 431 -12.04 -17.39 16.15
CA ARG A 431 -12.37 -16.01 16.56
C ARG A 431 -13.26 -15.34 15.52
N ASP A 432 -12.92 -15.48 14.24
CA ASP A 432 -13.43 -14.57 13.20
C ASP A 432 -14.58 -15.12 12.37
N ARG A 433 -14.83 -16.43 12.43
CA ARG A 433 -15.86 -17.13 11.63
C ARG A 433 -17.30 -16.60 11.78
N SER A 434 -17.61 -15.72 12.73
CA SER A 434 -18.95 -15.09 12.83
C SER A 434 -19.02 -13.67 12.24
N HIS A 435 -17.91 -13.07 11.81
CA HIS A 435 -17.88 -11.77 11.15
C HIS A 435 -18.41 -11.88 9.71
N PRO A 436 -19.53 -11.22 9.35
CA PRO A 436 -19.99 -11.18 7.97
C PRO A 436 -19.01 -10.47 7.03
N CYS A 437 -18.22 -9.50 7.51
CA CYS A 437 -17.24 -8.78 6.70
C CYS A 437 -16.16 -9.67 6.08
N LEU A 438 -15.73 -10.72 6.78
CA LEU A 438 -14.59 -11.54 6.41
C LEU A 438 -14.95 -12.65 5.41
N VAL A 439 -14.49 -12.51 4.17
CA VAL A 439 -14.88 -13.39 3.04
C VAL A 439 -13.78 -14.28 2.50
N ILE A 440 -12.52 -13.89 2.67
CA ILE A 440 -11.35 -14.62 2.16
C ILE A 440 -10.33 -14.80 3.29
N TYR A 441 -9.87 -16.04 3.47
CA TYR A 441 -8.65 -16.35 4.18
C TYR A 441 -7.52 -16.60 3.18
N ASN A 442 -6.34 -16.05 3.43
CA ASN A 442 -5.12 -16.39 2.71
C ASN A 442 -4.06 -16.87 3.70
N MET A 443 -3.32 -17.92 3.37
CA MET A 443 -2.30 -18.42 4.29
C MET A 443 -1.08 -17.52 4.32
N MET A 444 -0.61 -17.03 3.17
CA MET A 444 0.68 -16.34 3.09
C MET A 444 0.83 -15.44 1.85
N ASN A 445 1.68 -14.41 1.98
CA ASN A 445 1.99 -13.54 0.87
C ASN A 445 3.09 -14.08 -0.05
N GLU A 446 2.86 -14.01 -1.37
CA GLU A 446 3.86 -14.14 -2.44
C GLU A 446 4.76 -15.38 -2.32
N SER A 447 4.14 -16.53 -2.03
CA SER A 447 4.87 -17.77 -1.83
C SER A 447 5.03 -18.55 -3.13
N GLY A 448 6.28 -18.82 -3.50
CA GLY A 448 6.59 -19.67 -4.64
C GLY A 448 6.22 -21.15 -4.42
N ASN A 449 6.72 -21.99 -5.32
CA ASN A 449 6.56 -23.44 -5.24
C ASN A 449 7.21 -23.99 -3.97
N ALA A 450 6.47 -24.81 -3.23
CA ALA A 450 6.95 -25.57 -2.08
C ALA A 450 7.29 -27.02 -2.47
N ALA A 451 8.23 -27.61 -1.72
CA ALA A 451 8.50 -29.05 -1.77
C ALA A 451 7.27 -29.85 -1.30
N PRO A 452 7.07 -31.09 -1.77
CA PRO A 452 5.86 -31.88 -1.49
C PRO A 452 5.52 -32.03 0.00
N GLU A 453 6.52 -32.28 0.85
CA GLU A 453 6.33 -32.44 2.30
C GLU A 453 5.86 -31.16 3.00
N LYS A 454 6.37 -30.00 2.56
CA LYS A 454 5.95 -28.70 3.07
C LYS A 454 4.55 -28.36 2.56
N LEU A 455 4.30 -28.58 1.27
CA LEU A 455 3.01 -28.31 0.65
C LEU A 455 1.88 -29.16 1.28
N ALA A 456 2.18 -30.41 1.66
CA ALA A 456 1.22 -31.26 2.36
C ALA A 456 0.79 -30.67 3.72
N LEU A 457 1.72 -30.08 4.47
CA LEU A 457 1.41 -29.39 5.73
C LEU A 457 0.57 -28.12 5.49
N GLU A 458 0.90 -27.33 4.47
CA GLU A 458 0.14 -26.15 4.07
C GLU A 458 -1.31 -26.51 3.69
N ILE A 459 -1.49 -27.52 2.83
CA ILE A 459 -2.82 -28.01 2.43
C ILE A 459 -3.58 -28.59 3.62
N GLN A 460 -2.91 -29.28 4.54
CA GLN A 460 -3.58 -29.80 5.74
C GLN A 460 -4.10 -28.66 6.61
N ALA A 461 -3.32 -27.61 6.84
CA ALA A 461 -3.78 -26.42 7.57
C ALA A 461 -5.00 -25.77 6.89
N MET A 462 -5.01 -25.66 5.55
CA MET A 462 -6.18 -25.15 4.81
C MET A 462 -7.43 -26.03 5.00
N LYS A 463 -7.27 -27.35 5.05
CA LYS A 463 -8.38 -28.29 5.32
C LYS A 463 -8.89 -28.14 6.75
N ASP A 464 -8.00 -27.96 7.72
CA ASP A 464 -8.38 -27.75 9.12
C ASP A 464 -9.17 -26.44 9.28
N MET A 465 -8.77 -25.37 8.57
CA MET A 465 -9.57 -24.14 8.48
C MET A 465 -10.95 -24.38 7.86
N ARG A 466 -11.03 -25.16 6.77
CA ARG A 466 -12.30 -25.51 6.12
C ARG A 466 -13.26 -26.24 7.06
N VAL A 467 -12.73 -27.12 7.93
CA VAL A 467 -13.52 -27.82 8.96
C VAL A 467 -14.08 -26.84 10.00
N LEU A 468 -13.28 -25.85 10.42
CA LEU A 468 -13.69 -24.84 11.40
C LEU A 468 -14.70 -23.83 10.83
N ASP A 469 -14.58 -23.52 9.54
CA ASP A 469 -15.43 -22.58 8.82
C ASP A 469 -15.61 -22.95 7.33
N PRO A 470 -16.74 -23.55 6.96
CA PRO A 470 -17.01 -23.91 5.58
C PRO A 470 -17.43 -22.72 4.70
N SER A 471 -17.64 -21.51 5.21
CA SER A 471 -18.33 -20.46 4.44
C SER A 471 -17.43 -19.42 3.76
N ARG A 472 -16.10 -19.54 3.89
CA ARG A 472 -15.11 -18.58 3.33
C ARG A 472 -14.34 -19.20 2.16
N LEU A 473 -13.76 -18.37 1.29
CA LEU A 473 -12.69 -18.82 0.39
C LEU A 473 -11.40 -18.97 1.20
N ILE A 474 -10.59 -19.98 0.87
CA ILE A 474 -9.28 -20.21 1.50
C ILE A 474 -8.24 -20.32 0.39
N LEU A 475 -7.28 -19.40 0.37
CA LEU A 475 -6.19 -19.33 -0.60
C LEU A 475 -4.90 -19.83 0.05
N ARG A 476 -4.08 -20.56 -0.71
CA ARG A 476 -2.74 -20.93 -0.24
C ARG A 476 -1.83 -19.70 -0.18
N THR A 477 -1.83 -18.88 -1.22
CA THR A 477 -0.96 -17.71 -1.27
C THR A 477 -1.53 -16.63 -2.19
N SER A 478 -1.14 -15.38 -1.94
CA SER A 478 -1.29 -14.31 -2.92
C SER A 478 -0.11 -14.28 -3.90
N ALA A 479 -0.45 -13.84 -5.10
CA ALA A 479 0.37 -13.61 -6.28
C ALA A 479 1.07 -14.77 -6.97
N TRP A 480 1.60 -14.40 -8.14
CA TRP A 480 2.47 -15.16 -9.02
C TRP A 480 1.81 -16.32 -9.76
N ALA A 481 0.48 -16.24 -9.97
CA ALA A 481 -0.23 -17.14 -10.85
C ALA A 481 0.43 -17.16 -12.24
N LYS A 482 0.85 -18.35 -12.68
CA LYS A 482 1.42 -18.53 -14.02
C LYS A 482 0.29 -18.75 -15.01
N GLY A 483 0.22 -17.89 -16.03
CA GLY A 483 -0.66 -18.04 -17.20
C GLY A 483 -2.15 -18.20 -16.87
N ASP A 484 -2.95 -18.34 -17.93
CA ASP A 484 -4.39 -18.53 -17.83
C ASP A 484 -4.74 -20.03 -17.85
N ASP A 485 -5.67 -20.44 -17.00
CA ASP A 485 -6.30 -21.78 -16.97
C ASP A 485 -5.34 -22.98 -16.93
N ILE A 486 -4.20 -22.83 -16.24
CA ILE A 486 -3.27 -23.93 -15.93
C ILE A 486 -3.29 -24.27 -14.44
N GLU A 487 -2.89 -25.50 -14.11
CA GLU A 487 -2.65 -25.91 -12.73
C GLU A 487 -1.34 -25.32 -12.18
N ASP A 488 -1.39 -24.69 -11.01
CA ASP A 488 -0.23 -24.05 -10.38
C ASP A 488 -0.38 -24.00 -8.84
N GLN A 489 0.72 -24.08 -8.10
CA GLN A 489 0.71 -23.96 -6.64
C GLN A 489 0.30 -22.56 -6.16
N ALA A 490 0.54 -21.53 -6.96
CA ALA A 490 0.09 -20.17 -6.68
C ALA A 490 -1.45 -20.02 -6.78
N LYS A 491 -2.13 -20.95 -7.45
CA LYS A 491 -3.58 -20.95 -7.66
C LYS A 491 -4.34 -21.87 -6.71
N ILE A 492 -3.63 -22.47 -5.73
CA ILE A 492 -4.25 -23.42 -4.79
C ILE A 492 -5.28 -22.71 -3.92
N HIS A 493 -6.52 -23.20 -3.97
CA HIS A 493 -7.61 -22.67 -3.16
C HIS A 493 -8.66 -23.74 -2.81
N ILE A 494 -9.46 -23.45 -1.79
CA ILE A 494 -10.66 -24.21 -1.42
C ILE A 494 -11.85 -23.25 -1.45
N ARG A 495 -12.94 -23.67 -2.11
CA ARG A 495 -14.15 -22.87 -2.29
C ARG A 495 -15.12 -23.00 -1.09
N PRO A 496 -16.00 -22.01 -0.84
CA PRO A 496 -17.03 -22.13 0.18
C PRO A 496 -17.86 -23.40 0.02
N TYR A 497 -18.06 -24.12 1.12
CA TYR A 497 -18.82 -25.37 1.23
C TYR A 497 -18.31 -26.52 0.35
N ASP A 498 -17.04 -26.44 -0.07
CA ASP A 498 -16.34 -27.50 -0.79
C ASP A 498 -15.18 -28.06 0.05
N GLU A 499 -14.88 -29.34 -0.13
CA GLU A 499 -13.73 -30.04 0.47
C GLU A 499 -12.58 -30.23 -0.54
N LYS A 500 -12.85 -29.98 -1.83
CA LYS A 500 -11.86 -30.12 -2.91
C LYS A 500 -10.83 -28.99 -2.85
N VAL A 501 -9.57 -29.38 -2.98
CA VAL A 501 -8.44 -28.48 -3.24
C VAL A 501 -8.31 -28.29 -4.75
N TYR A 502 -8.46 -27.06 -5.20
CA TYR A 502 -8.33 -26.67 -6.61
C TYR A 502 -6.93 -26.15 -6.88
N TRP A 503 -6.45 -26.34 -8.11
CA TRP A 503 -5.14 -25.90 -8.58
C TRP A 503 -5.22 -24.92 -9.76
N SER A 504 -6.43 -24.61 -10.23
CA SER A 504 -6.77 -23.65 -11.28
C SER A 504 -8.11 -23.01 -10.96
N GLY A 505 -8.44 -21.89 -11.62
CA GLY A 505 -9.66 -21.12 -11.36
C GLY A 505 -9.44 -19.81 -10.60
N TRP A 506 -8.18 -19.47 -10.30
CA TRP A 506 -7.76 -18.27 -9.60
C TRP A 506 -6.53 -17.70 -10.29
N TYR A 507 -6.55 -16.42 -10.64
CA TYR A 507 -5.42 -15.72 -11.27
C TYR A 507 -5.10 -14.47 -10.45
N ASP A 508 -4.06 -14.56 -9.62
CA ASP A 508 -3.59 -13.43 -8.82
C ASP A 508 -2.19 -13.00 -9.25
N TYR A 509 -2.05 -11.71 -9.56
CA TYR A 509 -0.80 -11.12 -10.02
C TYR A 509 -0.55 -9.76 -9.39
N HIS A 510 0.69 -9.51 -8.99
CA HIS A 510 1.13 -8.27 -8.33
C HIS A 510 2.03 -7.45 -9.25
N ARG A 511 1.82 -6.13 -9.25
CA ARG A 511 2.65 -5.11 -9.93
C ARG A 511 2.89 -3.94 -9.00
N ALA A 512 3.61 -4.19 -7.91
CA ALA A 512 3.93 -3.18 -6.92
C ALA A 512 4.82 -2.05 -7.47
N GLY A 513 5.61 -2.30 -8.51
CA GLY A 513 6.44 -1.27 -9.17
C GLY A 513 5.62 -0.12 -9.76
N GLY A 514 5.95 1.11 -9.38
CA GLY A 514 5.23 2.33 -9.75
C GLY A 514 6.01 3.24 -10.70
N PRO A 515 5.40 3.75 -11.79
CA PRO A 515 5.89 4.95 -12.43
C PRO A 515 5.66 6.10 -11.44
N ALA A 516 6.62 7.01 -11.31
CA ALA A 516 6.53 8.15 -10.40
C ALA A 516 5.19 8.92 -10.44
N VAL A 517 4.43 8.81 -11.55
CA VAL A 517 3.09 9.37 -11.83
C VAL A 517 2.34 8.52 -12.88
N TRP A 518 1.06 8.80 -13.15
CA TRP A 518 0.38 8.29 -14.35
C TRP A 518 1.05 8.79 -15.64
N ASN A 519 1.19 7.92 -16.65
CA ASN A 519 1.78 8.27 -17.94
C ASN A 519 0.96 7.73 -19.12
N GLU A 520 1.09 8.36 -20.29
CA GLU A 520 0.32 8.05 -21.50
C GLU A 520 0.58 6.63 -22.03
N GLY A 521 1.71 6.01 -21.69
CA GLY A 521 2.04 4.63 -22.06
C GLY A 521 1.19 3.56 -21.38
N LEU A 522 0.50 3.90 -20.29
CA LEU A 522 -0.40 2.97 -19.57
C LEU A 522 -1.73 2.72 -20.30
N TYR A 523 -2.09 3.56 -21.26
CA TYR A 523 -3.27 3.37 -22.10
C TYR A 523 -2.95 3.74 -23.55
N LYS A 524 -2.73 2.73 -24.41
CA LYS A 524 -2.46 2.96 -25.84
C LYS A 524 -3.70 2.78 -26.70
N GLY A 525 -4.71 2.06 -26.21
CA GLY A 525 -6.01 1.91 -26.84
C GLY A 525 -6.78 0.70 -26.28
N PRO A 526 -7.94 0.36 -26.87
CA PRO A 526 -8.80 -0.70 -26.33
C PRO A 526 -8.24 -2.13 -26.38
N GLU A 527 -7.11 -2.33 -27.06
CA GLU A 527 -6.45 -3.62 -27.22
C GLU A 527 -5.07 -3.68 -26.52
N ASP A 528 -4.61 -2.56 -25.95
CA ASP A 528 -3.35 -2.46 -25.21
C ASP A 528 -3.47 -1.37 -24.14
N TYR A 529 -3.77 -1.80 -22.92
CA TYR A 529 -3.81 -0.95 -21.75
C TYR A 529 -3.44 -1.73 -20.48
N TYR A 530 -3.03 -0.99 -19.45
CA TYR A 530 -2.65 -1.55 -18.17
C TYR A 530 -3.80 -2.36 -17.55
N ASN A 531 -3.52 -3.58 -17.09
CA ASN A 531 -4.50 -4.52 -16.55
C ASN A 531 -5.53 -5.05 -17.56
N ASP A 532 -5.26 -4.93 -18.87
CA ASP A 532 -6.02 -5.70 -19.85
C ASP A 532 -5.85 -7.21 -19.61
N THR A 533 -6.95 -7.94 -19.68
CA THR A 533 -7.02 -9.38 -19.50
C THR A 533 -8.08 -9.98 -20.41
N LYS A 534 -7.82 -11.20 -20.87
CA LYS A 534 -8.76 -12.04 -21.63
C LYS A 534 -9.17 -13.28 -20.84
N ASN A 535 -8.70 -13.41 -19.61
CA ASN A 535 -8.97 -14.55 -18.75
C ASN A 535 -10.37 -14.45 -18.16
N LYS A 536 -11.32 -15.11 -18.81
CA LYS A 536 -12.72 -15.18 -18.35
C LYS A 536 -13.04 -16.43 -17.54
N ARG A 537 -12.13 -17.42 -17.52
CA ARG A 537 -12.38 -18.74 -16.93
C ARG A 537 -11.95 -18.81 -15.47
N GLU A 538 -11.13 -17.88 -15.02
CA GLU A 538 -10.63 -17.78 -13.66
C GLU A 538 -11.02 -16.45 -13.04
N ILE A 539 -11.06 -16.42 -11.71
CA ILE A 539 -11.17 -15.14 -10.99
C ILE A 539 -9.90 -14.33 -11.24
N VAL A 540 -10.03 -13.13 -11.81
CA VAL A 540 -8.88 -12.24 -12.08
C VAL A 540 -8.71 -11.24 -10.94
N PHE A 541 -7.63 -11.42 -10.19
CA PHE A 541 -7.29 -10.66 -9.00
C PHE A 541 -5.97 -9.91 -9.22
N PHE A 542 -5.99 -8.58 -9.22
CA PHE A 542 -4.76 -7.79 -9.19
C PHE A 542 -4.45 -7.43 -7.74
N GLY A 543 -3.68 -8.29 -7.07
CA GLY A 543 -3.56 -8.37 -5.60
C GLY A 543 -2.70 -7.30 -4.93
N GLU A 544 -1.81 -6.64 -5.66
CA GLU A 544 -1.03 -5.48 -5.19
C GLU A 544 -0.57 -4.60 -6.37
N GLU A 545 -1.06 -3.36 -6.44
CA GLU A 545 -0.86 -2.51 -7.62
C GLU A 545 -0.34 -1.10 -7.27
N GLY A 546 0.82 -0.74 -7.86
CA GLY A 546 1.28 0.64 -8.02
C GLY A 546 1.74 1.38 -6.76
N ALA A 547 2.77 0.90 -6.07
CA ALA A 547 3.34 1.61 -4.92
C ALA A 547 3.81 3.03 -5.33
N LEU A 548 3.20 4.07 -4.77
CA LEU A 548 3.59 5.46 -5.01
C LEU A 548 3.69 6.22 -3.69
N SER A 549 4.93 6.50 -3.29
CA SER A 549 5.22 7.18 -2.04
C SER A 549 4.91 8.68 -2.07
N SER A 550 4.25 9.14 -1.01
CA SER A 550 3.95 10.55 -0.75
C SER A 550 4.02 10.82 0.77
N PRO A 551 4.25 12.08 1.21
CA PRO A 551 4.40 12.38 2.63
C PRO A 551 3.13 12.07 3.43
N PRO A 552 3.24 11.72 4.73
CA PRO A 552 2.09 11.63 5.62
C PRO A 552 1.51 13.02 5.92
N ARG A 553 0.32 13.10 6.55
CA ARG A 553 -0.33 14.36 6.93
C ARG A 553 0.31 14.92 8.20
N LEU A 554 1.55 15.40 8.08
CA LEU A 554 2.44 15.73 9.21
C LEU A 554 1.81 16.67 10.25
N GLU A 555 1.08 17.70 9.80
CA GLU A 555 0.42 18.64 10.71
C GLU A 555 -0.74 18.00 11.48
N LYS A 556 -1.56 17.18 10.81
CA LYS A 556 -2.62 16.38 11.45
C LYS A 556 -2.05 15.35 12.43
N ASN A 557 -0.93 14.72 12.06
CA ASN A 557 -0.26 13.77 12.93
C ASN A 557 0.31 14.46 14.16
N LYS A 558 0.87 15.67 14.03
CA LYS A 558 1.28 16.50 15.17
C LYS A 558 0.10 16.81 16.10
N GLU A 559 -1.05 17.24 15.56
CA GLU A 559 -2.27 17.51 16.35
C GLU A 559 -2.72 16.28 17.15
N ASP A 560 -2.69 15.08 16.56
CA ASP A 560 -3.03 13.83 17.26
C ASP A 560 -1.95 13.44 18.27
N LEU A 561 -0.68 13.54 17.91
CA LEU A 561 0.46 13.23 18.78
C LEU A 561 0.47 14.10 20.04
N GLU A 562 0.00 15.35 19.99
CA GLU A 562 -0.14 16.21 21.18
C GLU A 562 -1.13 15.66 22.22
N LYS A 563 -2.08 14.81 21.82
CA LYS A 563 -3.03 14.14 22.72
C LYS A 563 -2.40 12.99 23.51
N TYR A 564 -1.32 12.40 22.98
CA TYR A 564 -0.63 11.28 23.63
C TYR A 564 0.42 11.76 24.63
N SER A 565 0.41 11.17 25.83
CA SER A 565 1.43 11.42 26.86
C SER A 565 2.79 10.81 26.49
N TYR A 566 2.78 9.66 25.81
CA TYR A 566 3.97 9.00 25.28
C TYR A 566 3.98 9.12 23.76
N LYS A 567 5.16 9.39 23.19
CA LYS A 567 5.30 9.51 21.72
C LYS A 567 5.57 8.16 21.06
N GLY A 568 5.86 7.12 21.85
CA GLY A 568 6.05 5.77 21.38
C GLY A 568 7.17 5.63 20.35
N TRP A 569 6.95 4.71 19.41
CA TRP A 569 7.96 4.25 18.45
C TRP A 569 8.20 5.22 17.28
N ASP A 570 7.16 5.94 16.84
CA ASP A 570 7.17 6.75 15.62
C ASP A 570 6.93 8.25 15.85
N GLY A 571 6.27 8.62 16.94
CA GLY A 571 5.77 9.98 17.13
C GLY A 571 6.83 11.07 17.14
N ARG A 572 8.03 10.80 17.69
CA ARG A 572 9.12 11.78 17.70
C ARG A 572 9.70 12.05 16.31
N GLU A 573 9.67 11.04 15.45
CA GLU A 573 10.15 11.18 14.07
C GLU A 573 9.17 12.01 13.24
N PHE A 574 7.85 11.77 13.38
CA PHE A 574 6.84 12.61 12.74
C PHE A 574 6.87 14.07 13.21
N LEU A 575 7.13 14.33 14.49
CA LEU A 575 7.30 15.69 15.00
C LEU A 575 8.54 16.37 14.38
N ARG A 576 9.68 15.67 14.31
CA ARG A 576 10.88 16.17 13.64
C ARG A 576 10.60 16.52 12.17
N TRP A 577 9.89 15.66 11.46
CA TRP A 577 9.57 15.90 10.04
C TRP A 577 8.63 17.08 9.85
N TYR A 578 7.65 17.24 10.73
CA TYR A 578 6.79 18.41 10.74
C TYR A 578 7.63 19.69 10.89
N ASP A 579 8.56 19.73 11.85
CA ASP A 579 9.41 20.90 12.10
C ASP A 579 10.26 21.24 10.87
N GLU A 580 10.87 20.23 10.23
CA GLU A 580 11.68 20.41 9.01
C GLU A 580 10.85 20.92 7.82
N PHE A 581 9.63 20.42 7.63
CA PHE A 581 8.72 20.94 6.60
C PHE A 581 8.29 22.37 6.90
N ASN A 582 7.99 22.66 8.16
CA ASN A 582 7.55 23.99 8.60
C ASN A 582 8.64 25.03 8.37
N GLU A 583 9.88 24.73 8.77
CA GLU A 583 11.06 25.57 8.52
C GLU A 583 11.34 25.74 7.02
N PHE A 584 11.22 24.65 6.24
CA PHE A 584 11.41 24.69 4.80
C PHE A 584 10.44 25.64 4.09
N LEU A 585 9.14 25.58 4.45
CA LEU A 585 8.13 26.47 3.87
C LEU A 585 8.44 27.95 4.09
N ASP A 586 8.93 28.30 5.28
CA ASP A 586 9.27 29.68 5.63
C ASP A 586 10.57 30.10 4.93
N ALA A 587 11.61 29.26 4.99
CA ALA A 587 12.90 29.54 4.36
C ALA A 587 12.80 29.71 2.84
N LYS A 588 11.90 28.97 2.18
CA LYS A 588 11.67 29.03 0.73
C LYS A 588 10.54 29.96 0.31
N GLN A 589 9.94 30.68 1.26
CA GLN A 589 8.83 31.63 1.03
C GLN A 589 7.63 30.99 0.30
N LEU A 590 7.30 29.75 0.67
CA LEU A 590 6.28 28.95 0.02
C LEU A 590 4.87 29.15 0.60
N ARG A 591 4.74 29.86 1.72
CA ARG A 591 3.46 30.12 2.42
C ARG A 591 2.40 30.81 1.57
N THR A 592 2.79 31.51 0.52
CA THR A 592 1.86 32.14 -0.44
C THR A 592 1.18 31.13 -1.37
N VAL A 593 1.74 29.93 -1.48
CA VAL A 593 1.27 28.84 -2.34
C VAL A 593 0.73 27.68 -1.50
N TYR A 594 1.47 27.32 -0.46
CA TYR A 594 1.14 26.28 0.51
C TYR A 594 1.10 26.93 1.91
N PRO A 595 -0.05 27.47 2.33
CA PRO A 595 -0.17 28.18 3.61
C PRO A 595 0.28 27.35 4.82
N THR A 596 -0.01 26.05 4.81
CA THR A 596 0.31 25.13 5.92
C THR A 596 1.19 23.96 5.47
N VAL A 597 1.76 23.23 6.44
CA VAL A 597 2.50 21.98 6.13
C VAL A 597 1.52 20.97 5.52
N ASP A 598 0.29 20.96 6.02
CA ASP A 598 -0.78 20.10 5.52
C ASP A 598 -1.11 20.37 4.04
N ASP A 599 -1.18 21.64 3.62
CA ASP A 599 -1.45 22.01 2.22
C ASP A 599 -0.38 21.43 1.26
N LEU A 600 0.90 21.50 1.65
CA LEU A 600 1.99 20.93 0.86
C LEU A 600 1.92 19.39 0.84
N CYS A 601 1.64 18.75 1.98
CA CYS A 601 1.46 17.30 2.06
C CYS A 601 0.30 16.81 1.18
N VAL A 602 -0.85 17.50 1.22
CA VAL A 602 -2.03 17.18 0.39
C VAL A 602 -1.73 17.36 -1.09
N ALA A 603 -1.07 18.46 -1.47
CA ALA A 603 -0.67 18.69 -2.86
C ALA A 603 0.21 17.56 -3.41
N MET A 604 1.17 17.06 -2.61
CA MET A 604 2.00 15.91 -2.97
C MET A 604 1.22 14.59 -2.99
N GLY A 605 0.31 14.36 -2.03
CA GLY A 605 -0.53 13.17 -1.97
C GLY A 605 -1.48 13.02 -3.17
N THR A 606 -1.88 14.13 -3.81
CA THR A 606 -2.72 14.14 -5.03
C THR A 606 -2.12 13.31 -6.15
N VAL A 607 -0.79 13.25 -6.24
CA VAL A 607 -0.08 12.43 -7.23
C VAL A 607 -0.45 10.95 -7.10
N SER A 608 -0.40 10.43 -5.86
CA SER A 608 -0.77 9.05 -5.57
C SER A 608 -2.25 8.79 -5.88
N TYR A 609 -3.13 9.72 -5.49
CA TYR A 609 -4.57 9.56 -5.66
C TYR A 609 -5.00 9.57 -7.13
N GLU A 610 -4.46 10.48 -7.95
CA GLU A 610 -4.76 10.48 -9.39
C GLU A 610 -4.16 9.26 -10.09
N HIS A 611 -2.96 8.84 -9.70
CA HIS A 611 -2.32 7.63 -10.23
C HIS A 611 -3.18 6.38 -9.95
N GLN A 612 -3.54 6.18 -8.69
CA GLN A 612 -4.34 5.04 -8.26
C GLN A 612 -5.74 5.08 -8.85
N GLY A 613 -6.40 6.24 -8.84
CA GLY A 613 -7.71 6.42 -9.44
C GLY A 613 -7.77 6.00 -10.92
N ARG A 614 -6.79 6.43 -11.72
CA ARG A 614 -6.71 6.07 -13.14
C ARG A 614 -6.39 4.58 -13.36
N LYS A 615 -5.61 3.94 -12.48
CA LYS A 615 -5.37 2.48 -12.52
C LYS A 615 -6.61 1.67 -12.14
N ILE A 616 -7.33 2.10 -11.10
CA ILE A 616 -8.63 1.53 -10.71
C ILE A 616 -9.59 1.59 -11.90
N GLU A 617 -9.71 2.76 -12.55
CA GLU A 617 -10.51 2.89 -13.77
C GLU A 617 -10.05 1.92 -14.86
N SER A 618 -8.73 1.78 -15.08
CA SER A 618 -8.17 0.86 -16.06
C SER A 618 -8.66 -0.58 -15.88
N ALA A 619 -8.60 -1.06 -14.63
CA ALA A 619 -9.11 -2.38 -14.25
C ALA A 619 -10.63 -2.49 -14.44
N ARG A 620 -11.41 -1.47 -14.04
CA ARG A 620 -12.88 -1.48 -14.10
C ARG A 620 -13.44 -1.42 -15.53
N MET A 621 -12.70 -0.86 -16.48
CA MET A 621 -13.11 -0.87 -17.90
C MET A 621 -13.12 -2.29 -18.47
N ASN A 622 -12.28 -3.19 -17.96
CA ASN A 622 -12.29 -4.59 -18.36
C ASN A 622 -13.40 -5.33 -17.62
N ASN A 623 -14.33 -5.94 -18.35
CA ASN A 623 -15.44 -6.67 -17.74
C ASN A 623 -15.02 -7.98 -17.06
N LEU A 624 -13.78 -8.44 -17.20
CA LEU A 624 -13.28 -9.70 -16.67
C LEU A 624 -12.45 -9.52 -15.39
N THR A 625 -12.17 -8.29 -14.98
CA THR A 625 -11.45 -8.06 -13.72
C THR A 625 -12.40 -8.20 -12.53
N ASP A 626 -12.01 -9.02 -11.55
CA ASP A 626 -12.81 -9.31 -10.37
C ASP A 626 -12.29 -8.59 -9.11
N ALA A 627 -11.00 -8.28 -9.06
CA ALA A 627 -10.42 -7.49 -7.97
C ALA A 627 -9.27 -6.58 -8.41
N TYR A 628 -9.19 -5.42 -7.77
CA TYR A 628 -8.03 -4.53 -7.81
C TYR A 628 -7.68 -4.10 -6.39
N VAL A 629 -6.42 -4.28 -6.01
CA VAL A 629 -5.93 -3.97 -4.67
C VAL A 629 -4.78 -2.98 -4.76
N VAL A 630 -4.99 -1.80 -4.18
CA VAL A 630 -3.96 -0.77 -4.07
C VAL A 630 -2.83 -1.28 -3.19
N ASN A 631 -1.60 -1.11 -3.67
CA ASN A 631 -0.43 -1.36 -2.85
C ASN A 631 -0.27 -0.24 -1.81
N GLY A 632 -0.63 -0.55 -0.56
CA GLY A 632 -0.57 0.32 0.61
C GLY A 632 -1.93 0.96 0.96
N TRP A 633 -2.50 0.56 2.10
CA TRP A 633 -3.55 1.28 2.80
C TRP A 633 -2.92 2.38 3.64
N GLU A 634 -2.25 2.04 4.73
CA GLU A 634 -1.47 2.97 5.55
C GLU A 634 0.00 3.04 5.14
N SER A 635 0.68 4.11 5.56
CA SER A 635 2.14 4.23 5.51
C SER A 635 2.78 3.81 6.82
N GLU A 636 3.93 3.16 6.70
CA GLU A 636 4.84 2.78 7.78
C GLU A 636 5.96 3.84 7.91
N LEU A 637 6.70 3.80 9.02
CA LEU A 637 7.81 4.74 9.24
C LEU A 637 9.07 4.39 8.41
N THR A 638 9.22 3.16 7.95
CA THR A 638 10.57 2.59 7.73
C THR A 638 10.86 2.23 6.29
N GLU A 639 9.89 1.60 5.64
CA GLU A 639 10.11 0.94 4.36
C GLU A 639 8.97 1.26 3.39
N ASN A 640 7.73 1.38 3.88
CA ASN A 640 6.60 1.61 3.00
C ASN A 640 5.85 2.92 3.24
N TYR A 641 5.91 3.84 2.27
CA TYR A 641 5.11 5.07 2.27
C TYR A 641 4.15 5.18 1.09
N SER A 642 3.85 4.08 0.40
CA SER A 642 2.88 4.04 -0.70
C SER A 642 1.41 4.11 -0.26
N GLY A 643 1.15 4.06 1.05
CA GLY A 643 -0.20 4.10 1.61
C GLY A 643 -1.03 5.28 1.11
N ILE A 644 -2.29 5.02 0.74
CA ILE A 644 -3.28 6.06 0.41
C ILE A 644 -3.78 6.82 1.65
N VAL A 645 -3.60 6.26 2.85
CA VAL A 645 -3.69 6.96 4.12
C VAL A 645 -2.34 6.92 4.84
N ASP A 646 -2.13 7.77 5.82
CA ASP A 646 -0.98 7.67 6.72
C ASP A 646 -1.24 6.74 7.93
N CYS A 647 -0.26 6.58 8.81
CA CYS A 647 -0.37 5.72 9.99
C CYS A 647 -1.55 6.12 10.91
N PHE A 648 -1.92 7.40 10.97
CA PHE A 648 -3.08 7.91 11.72
C PHE A 648 -4.40 7.82 10.95
N ARG A 649 -4.40 7.14 9.80
CA ARG A 649 -5.55 6.91 8.91
C ARG A 649 -6.13 8.22 8.35
N TYR A 650 -5.34 9.28 8.25
CA TYR A 650 -5.76 10.46 7.49
C TYR A 650 -5.54 10.20 5.99
N PRO A 651 -6.52 10.54 5.12
CA PRO A 651 -6.32 10.57 3.68
C PRO A 651 -5.13 11.44 3.33
N LYS A 652 -4.20 10.94 2.50
CA LYS A 652 -3.04 11.74 2.08
C LYS A 652 -3.40 12.85 1.08
N SER A 653 -4.58 12.81 0.48
CA SER A 653 -5.13 13.87 -0.37
C SER A 653 -6.66 13.90 -0.28
N ASP A 654 -7.33 14.69 -1.11
CA ASP A 654 -8.79 14.78 -1.20
C ASP A 654 -9.40 13.40 -1.57
N PRO A 655 -10.18 12.78 -0.66
CA PRO A 655 -10.83 11.50 -0.92
C PRO A 655 -11.70 11.47 -2.19
N ALA A 656 -12.23 12.62 -2.61
CA ALA A 656 -13.08 12.73 -3.79
C ALA A 656 -12.39 12.27 -5.08
N ILE A 657 -11.05 12.36 -5.14
CA ILE A 657 -10.27 11.95 -6.31
C ILE A 657 -10.41 10.45 -6.56
N ILE A 658 -10.14 9.61 -5.57
CA ILE A 658 -10.27 8.15 -5.70
C ILE A 658 -11.75 7.75 -5.75
N ALA A 659 -12.59 8.38 -4.92
CA ALA A 659 -14.03 8.09 -4.86
C ALA A 659 -14.71 8.23 -6.22
N ARG A 660 -14.29 9.21 -7.03
CA ARG A 660 -14.73 9.40 -8.41
C ARG A 660 -14.56 8.14 -9.26
N TYR A 661 -13.38 7.52 -9.21
CA TYR A 661 -13.08 6.32 -10.01
C TYR A 661 -13.69 5.05 -9.43
N ASN A 662 -14.22 5.10 -8.21
CA ASN A 662 -14.95 4.01 -7.56
C ASN A 662 -16.47 4.14 -7.69
N GLN A 663 -16.99 5.20 -8.32
CA GLN A 663 -18.42 5.39 -8.52
C GLN A 663 -19.05 4.19 -9.26
N PRO A 664 -20.29 3.79 -8.91
CA PRO A 664 -20.93 2.61 -9.51
C PRO A 664 -21.43 2.87 -10.95
N LEU A 665 -21.51 4.13 -11.41
CA LEU A 665 -21.99 4.46 -12.76
C LEU A 665 -21.36 5.76 -13.28
N TYR A 666 -20.48 5.67 -14.28
CA TYR A 666 -19.89 6.85 -14.94
C TYR A 666 -19.30 6.48 -16.32
N VAL A 667 -18.98 7.50 -17.11
CA VAL A 667 -18.23 7.31 -18.38
C VAL A 667 -16.74 7.46 -18.09
N ALA A 668 -15.94 6.43 -18.36
CA ALA A 668 -14.49 6.54 -18.37
C ALA A 668 -14.04 7.11 -19.72
N VAL A 669 -13.34 8.24 -19.70
CA VAL A 669 -12.84 8.96 -20.87
C VAL A 669 -11.34 8.68 -20.97
N LYS A 670 -10.90 7.98 -22.01
CA LYS A 670 -9.51 7.49 -22.12
C LYS A 670 -8.80 8.10 -23.31
N THR A 671 -7.91 9.05 -23.02
CA THR A 671 -7.07 9.69 -24.03
C THR A 671 -5.85 8.82 -24.32
N ARG A 672 -5.50 8.62 -25.59
CA ARG A 672 -4.25 7.92 -26.00
C ARG A 672 -3.02 8.82 -25.91
N GLN A 673 -3.22 10.13 -25.82
CA GLN A 673 -2.19 11.12 -25.52
C GLN A 673 -2.78 12.13 -24.54
N GLN A 674 -2.10 12.37 -23.44
CA GLN A 674 -2.53 13.36 -22.45
C GLN A 674 -1.89 14.72 -22.64
N VAL A 675 -0.74 14.77 -23.32
CA VAL A 675 -0.06 16.01 -23.69
C VAL A 675 -0.14 16.14 -25.20
N ALA A 676 -0.48 17.32 -25.72
CA ALA A 676 -0.57 17.53 -27.16
C ALA A 676 -0.23 18.96 -27.55
N ALA A 677 0.15 19.16 -28.81
CA ALA A 677 0.41 20.50 -29.33
C ALA A 677 -0.90 21.27 -29.51
N ALA A 678 -0.88 22.56 -29.15
CA ALA A 678 -2.04 23.45 -29.32
C ALA A 678 -2.49 23.49 -30.79
N GLY A 679 -3.81 23.38 -31.02
CA GLY A 679 -4.39 23.31 -32.37
C GLY A 679 -4.25 21.95 -33.07
N GLY A 680 -3.67 20.95 -32.41
CA GLY A 680 -3.61 19.57 -32.89
C GLY A 680 -4.89 18.76 -32.61
N GLU A 681 -4.73 17.45 -32.48
CA GLU A 681 -5.80 16.50 -32.22
C GLU A 681 -5.31 15.40 -31.27
N VAL A 682 -6.18 14.91 -30.38
CA VAL A 682 -5.96 13.70 -29.57
C VAL A 682 -7.01 12.64 -29.88
N THR A 683 -6.62 11.37 -29.80
CA THR A 683 -7.55 10.24 -29.99
C THR A 683 -8.07 9.76 -28.63
N VAL A 684 -9.38 9.58 -28.52
CA VAL A 684 -10.06 9.29 -27.26
C VAL A 684 -11.06 8.16 -27.42
N ASP A 685 -11.05 7.25 -26.45
CA ASP A 685 -11.95 6.11 -26.33
C ASP A 685 -12.85 6.30 -25.09
N PHE A 686 -14.09 5.81 -25.16
CA PHE A 686 -15.10 6.03 -24.14
C PHE A 686 -15.68 4.70 -23.67
N TYR A 687 -15.63 4.46 -22.37
CA TYR A 687 -16.16 3.27 -21.74
C TYR A 687 -17.27 3.63 -20.76
N LEU A 688 -18.21 2.72 -20.56
CA LEU A 688 -19.20 2.79 -19.51
C LEU A 688 -18.79 1.87 -18.37
N ILE A 689 -18.75 2.45 -17.17
CA ILE A 689 -18.73 1.68 -15.92
C ILE A 689 -20.17 1.60 -15.41
N ASN A 690 -20.72 0.40 -15.19
CA ASN A 690 -22.17 0.18 -15.06
C ASN A 690 -22.59 -0.87 -14.01
N GLU A 691 -22.40 -0.57 -12.73
CA GLU A 691 -22.94 -1.39 -11.62
C GLU A 691 -24.41 -1.06 -11.31
N LYS A 692 -25.00 -0.08 -12.01
CA LYS A 692 -26.40 0.35 -11.85
C LYS A 692 -27.34 -0.20 -12.93
N ASN A 693 -26.87 -1.12 -13.78
CA ASN A 693 -27.70 -1.84 -14.75
C ASN A 693 -28.42 -0.93 -15.76
N VAL A 694 -27.76 0.14 -16.23
CA VAL A 694 -28.22 0.97 -17.35
C VAL A 694 -28.24 0.13 -18.64
N ARG A 695 -29.33 0.24 -19.44
CA ARG A 695 -29.58 -0.64 -20.61
C ARG A 695 -30.14 0.09 -21.83
N GLY A 696 -29.82 -0.45 -23.00
CA GLY A 696 -30.41 -0.08 -24.29
C GLY A 696 -29.73 1.12 -24.94
N LYS A 697 -30.39 1.69 -25.96
CA LYS A 697 -29.86 2.77 -26.79
C LYS A 697 -29.71 4.08 -26.02
N HIS A 698 -28.58 4.74 -26.22
CA HIS A 698 -28.18 6.01 -25.62
C HIS A 698 -27.41 6.86 -26.62
N GLN A 699 -27.27 8.14 -26.32
CA GLN A 699 -26.42 9.08 -27.05
C GLN A 699 -25.25 9.51 -26.16
N LEU A 700 -24.02 9.37 -26.65
CA LEU A 700 -22.83 9.90 -26.02
C LEU A 700 -22.53 11.29 -26.61
N LYS A 701 -22.67 12.35 -25.80
CA LYS A 701 -22.35 13.73 -26.18
C LYS A 701 -21.00 14.12 -25.63
N ILE A 702 -20.13 14.67 -26.48
CA ILE A 702 -18.72 14.94 -26.15
C ILE A 702 -18.43 16.41 -26.39
N SER A 703 -17.77 17.04 -25.42
CA SER A 703 -17.32 18.43 -25.49
C SER A 703 -15.91 18.57 -24.94
N VAL A 704 -15.19 19.61 -25.37
CA VAL A 704 -13.89 20.00 -24.80
C VAL A 704 -13.98 21.42 -24.25
N THR A 705 -13.48 21.62 -23.04
CA THR A 705 -13.37 22.93 -22.39
C THR A 705 -11.92 23.35 -22.36
N ASP A 706 -11.60 24.53 -22.88
CA ASP A 706 -10.24 25.08 -22.87
C ASP A 706 -9.84 25.65 -21.50
N SER A 707 -8.58 26.10 -21.38
CA SER A 707 -8.02 26.67 -20.15
C SER A 707 -8.67 28.00 -19.72
N GLN A 708 -9.47 28.63 -20.59
CA GLN A 708 -10.21 29.87 -20.32
C GLN A 708 -11.68 29.59 -19.97
N GLY A 709 -12.12 28.33 -20.02
CA GLY A 709 -13.49 27.91 -19.74
C GLY A 709 -14.42 27.92 -20.95
N ASN A 710 -13.91 28.15 -22.18
CA ASN A 710 -14.73 28.08 -23.37
C ASN A 710 -15.01 26.63 -23.74
N ILE A 711 -16.28 26.31 -24.03
CA ILE A 711 -16.73 24.97 -24.36
C ILE A 711 -16.92 24.84 -25.86
N THR A 712 -16.33 23.79 -26.45
CA THR A 712 -16.54 23.39 -27.85
C THR A 712 -17.18 22.01 -27.88
N GLU A 713 -18.35 21.91 -28.51
CA GLU A 713 -19.00 20.62 -28.78
C GLU A 713 -18.21 19.85 -29.85
N VAL A 714 -17.89 18.59 -29.57
CA VAL A 714 -17.13 17.70 -30.49
C VAL A 714 -18.09 16.87 -31.34
N GLY A 715 -19.11 16.28 -30.72
CA GLY A 715 -20.07 15.45 -31.44
C GLY A 715 -21.02 14.66 -30.53
N THR A 716 -22.03 14.05 -31.17
CA THR A 716 -22.97 13.12 -30.54
C THR A 716 -22.90 11.78 -31.26
N TYR A 717 -22.77 10.70 -30.49
CA TYR A 717 -22.59 9.33 -31.01
C TYR A 717 -23.69 8.43 -30.46
N GLU A 718 -24.37 7.69 -31.34
CA GLU A 718 -25.29 6.64 -30.92
C GLU A 718 -24.51 5.46 -30.34
N THR A 719 -24.97 4.93 -29.20
CA THR A 719 -24.34 3.80 -28.52
C THR A 719 -25.39 2.98 -27.77
N GLU A 720 -25.00 1.83 -27.24
CA GLU A 720 -25.88 0.93 -26.51
C GLU A 720 -25.20 0.43 -25.24
N ALA A 721 -25.88 0.59 -24.10
CA ALA A 721 -25.45 0.02 -22.83
C ALA A 721 -25.99 -1.41 -22.72
N ALA A 722 -25.12 -2.40 -22.56
CA ALA A 722 -25.52 -3.81 -22.43
C ALA A 722 -26.29 -4.06 -21.11
N GLY A 723 -25.81 -3.47 -20.02
CA GLY A 723 -26.31 -3.69 -18.66
C GLY A 723 -26.19 -5.15 -18.22
N GLY A 724 -27.04 -5.56 -17.28
CA GLY A 724 -26.94 -6.87 -16.63
C GLY A 724 -25.69 -6.95 -15.78
N GLU A 725 -24.84 -7.92 -16.08
CA GLU A 725 -23.56 -8.15 -15.39
C GLU A 725 -22.36 -7.60 -16.16
N VAL A 726 -22.60 -6.81 -17.21
CA VAL A 726 -21.53 -6.09 -17.92
C VAL A 726 -21.23 -4.79 -17.18
N TYR A 727 -20.21 -4.81 -16.32
CA TYR A 727 -19.80 -3.66 -15.50
C TYR A 727 -18.81 -2.75 -16.21
N GLY A 728 -17.95 -3.27 -17.10
CA GLY A 728 -17.06 -2.48 -17.94
C GLY A 728 -17.39 -2.70 -19.42
N GLN A 729 -17.62 -1.63 -20.19
CA GLN A 729 -17.99 -1.75 -21.59
C GLN A 729 -17.39 -0.62 -22.43
N LEU A 730 -16.70 -0.93 -23.53
CA LEU A 730 -16.35 0.07 -24.54
C LEU A 730 -17.62 0.54 -25.29
N LEU A 731 -17.89 1.85 -25.27
CA LEU A 731 -19.05 2.45 -25.94
C LEU A 731 -18.71 2.98 -27.34
N VAL A 732 -17.67 3.80 -27.42
CA VAL A 732 -17.22 4.49 -28.65
C VAL A 732 -15.70 4.55 -28.62
N LYS A 733 -15.04 4.27 -29.75
CA LYS A 733 -13.58 4.29 -29.87
C LYS A 733 -13.12 5.21 -31.00
N ASP A 734 -11.84 5.54 -30.97
CA ASP A 734 -11.15 6.30 -32.03
C ASP A 734 -11.74 7.69 -32.30
N VAL A 735 -12.33 8.35 -31.30
CA VAL A 735 -12.87 9.70 -31.46
C VAL A 735 -11.74 10.71 -31.53
N LYS A 736 -11.79 11.55 -32.56
CA LYS A 736 -10.84 12.62 -32.79
C LYS A 736 -11.29 13.90 -32.11
N ILE A 737 -10.55 14.33 -31.10
CA ILE A 737 -10.86 15.55 -30.34
C ILE A 737 -9.87 16.65 -30.69
N PRO A 738 -10.34 17.81 -31.19
CA PRO A 738 -9.47 18.94 -31.46
C PRO A 738 -8.88 19.49 -30.16
N VAL A 739 -7.57 19.73 -30.15
CA VAL A 739 -6.86 20.32 -29.02
C VAL A 739 -7.00 21.84 -29.09
N PRO A 740 -7.52 22.50 -28.03
CA PRO A 740 -7.66 23.95 -28.02
C PRO A 740 -6.36 24.70 -28.35
N ALA A 741 -6.47 25.80 -29.08
CA ALA A 741 -5.33 26.65 -29.46
C ALA A 741 -4.76 27.43 -28.26
N ALA A 742 -5.58 27.70 -27.23
CA ALA A 742 -5.11 28.23 -25.97
C ALA A 742 -4.30 27.17 -25.22
N GLY A 743 -3.07 27.52 -24.80
CA GLY A 743 -2.25 26.64 -23.97
C GLY A 743 -2.85 26.45 -22.58
N GLY A 744 -2.55 25.31 -21.95
CA GLY A 744 -2.99 24.95 -20.60
C GLY A 744 -3.82 23.68 -20.53
N LEU A 745 -4.30 23.37 -19.33
CA LEU A 745 -5.16 22.21 -19.10
C LEU A 745 -6.52 22.42 -19.77
N CYS A 746 -6.94 21.40 -20.51
CA CYS A 746 -8.21 21.32 -21.20
C CYS A 746 -8.95 20.08 -20.70
N ARG A 747 -10.27 20.17 -20.59
CA ARG A 747 -11.11 19.07 -20.09
C ARG A 747 -11.98 18.51 -21.19
N ILE A 748 -11.85 17.21 -21.45
CA ILE A 748 -12.78 16.46 -22.29
C ILE A 748 -13.91 15.98 -21.40
N GLN A 749 -15.16 16.30 -21.74
CA GLN A 749 -16.33 15.83 -21.02
C GLN A 749 -17.18 14.92 -21.90
N ALA A 750 -17.76 13.90 -21.28
CA ALA A 750 -18.71 13.00 -21.89
C ALA A 750 -20.01 12.97 -21.10
N LYS A 751 -21.15 12.99 -21.79
CA LYS A 751 -22.48 12.82 -21.21
C LYS A 751 -23.20 11.68 -21.91
N LEU A 752 -23.48 10.59 -21.20
CA LEU A 752 -24.35 9.54 -21.69
C LEU A 752 -25.80 9.95 -21.45
N CYS A 753 -26.57 10.07 -22.52
CA CYS A 753 -27.94 10.57 -22.50
C CYS A 753 -28.91 9.50 -22.97
N LYS A 754 -30.07 9.42 -22.34
CA LYS A 754 -31.24 8.70 -22.84
C LYS A 754 -32.25 9.76 -23.24
N GLU A 755 -32.56 9.83 -24.53
CA GLU A 755 -33.32 10.95 -25.09
C GLU A 755 -32.63 12.28 -24.73
N ASN A 756 -33.33 13.19 -24.05
CA ASN A 756 -32.76 14.48 -23.61
C ASN A 756 -32.24 14.50 -22.16
N SER A 757 -32.31 13.37 -21.45
CA SER A 757 -31.90 13.27 -20.05
C SER A 757 -30.50 12.69 -19.92
N VAL A 758 -29.64 13.36 -19.15
CA VAL A 758 -28.31 12.85 -18.80
C VAL A 758 -28.45 11.69 -17.81
N VAL A 759 -27.94 10.52 -18.18
CA VAL A 759 -27.91 9.32 -17.35
C VAL A 759 -26.68 9.33 -16.44
N THR A 760 -25.52 9.59 -17.02
CA THR A 760 -24.26 9.76 -16.29
C THR A 760 -23.25 10.55 -17.11
N THR A 761 -22.16 10.95 -16.48
CA THR A 761 -21.12 11.79 -17.08
C THR A 761 -19.72 11.22 -16.83
N GLY A 762 -18.75 11.74 -17.55
CA GLY A 762 -17.34 11.41 -17.43
C GLY A 762 -16.47 12.57 -17.87
N TYR A 763 -15.20 12.55 -17.49
CA TYR A 763 -14.22 13.49 -18.04
C TYR A 763 -12.80 12.93 -17.99
N ASP A 764 -11.91 13.49 -18.79
CA ASP A 764 -10.47 13.40 -18.58
C ASP A 764 -9.82 14.72 -19.00
N ASP A 765 -8.64 14.99 -18.46
CA ASP A 765 -7.89 16.21 -18.73
C ASP A 765 -6.71 15.92 -19.66
N ILE A 766 -6.45 16.87 -20.57
CA ILE A 766 -5.28 16.91 -21.44
C ILE A 766 -4.56 18.24 -21.28
N LEU A 767 -3.25 18.25 -21.48
CA LEU A 767 -2.43 19.46 -21.51
C LEU A 767 -2.21 19.90 -22.96
N SER A 768 -2.79 21.05 -23.33
CA SER A 768 -2.47 21.74 -24.59
C SER A 768 -1.19 22.55 -24.40
N VAL A 769 -0.16 22.24 -25.19
CA VAL A 769 1.13 22.93 -25.15
C VAL A 769 1.29 23.81 -26.36
N ASN A 770 1.27 25.13 -26.14
CA ASN A 770 1.49 26.10 -27.19
C ASN A 770 2.98 26.42 -27.35
N LEU A 771 3.58 25.97 -28.45
CA LEU A 771 4.96 26.29 -28.85
C LEU A 771 5.03 27.44 -29.88
N ALA A 772 3.90 28.00 -30.31
CA ALA A 772 3.87 29.16 -31.20
C ALA A 772 4.17 30.44 -30.40
N SER A 773 5.43 30.66 -30.07
CA SER A 773 5.90 31.96 -29.56
C SER A 773 6.39 32.84 -30.71
N ASN A 774 6.46 34.15 -30.46
CA ASN A 774 7.30 35.04 -31.27
C ASN A 774 8.75 34.53 -31.24
N MET A 775 9.54 34.91 -32.24
CA MET A 775 10.99 34.66 -32.25
C MET A 775 11.58 35.14 -30.91
N LEU A 776 12.19 34.20 -30.17
CA LEU A 776 12.79 34.44 -28.86
C LEU A 776 13.87 35.51 -28.97
N ASP A 777 13.87 36.46 -28.04
CA ASP A 777 14.78 37.63 -28.07
C ASP A 777 16.09 37.35 -27.33
N GLY A 778 17.06 38.25 -27.51
CA GLY A 778 18.35 38.20 -26.84
C GLY A 778 19.39 37.33 -27.53
N LYS A 779 20.65 37.71 -27.35
CA LYS A 779 21.81 37.03 -27.91
C LYS A 779 22.22 35.86 -27.02
N GLY A 780 22.04 34.64 -27.51
CA GLY A 780 22.24 33.41 -26.75
C GLY A 780 23.37 32.50 -27.23
N ALA A 781 23.81 31.61 -26.35
CA ALA A 781 24.70 30.49 -26.69
C ALA A 781 24.28 29.20 -25.97
N VAL A 782 24.71 28.05 -26.50
CA VAL A 782 24.52 26.73 -25.87
C VAL A 782 25.85 26.04 -25.61
N TRP A 783 25.97 25.38 -24.48
CA TRP A 783 27.09 24.52 -24.13
C TRP A 783 26.59 23.09 -23.91
N GLU A 784 26.83 22.23 -24.91
CA GLU A 784 26.42 20.83 -24.97
C GLU A 784 27.52 20.01 -25.67
N ASP A 785 27.57 18.70 -25.46
CA ASP A 785 28.53 17.81 -26.14
C ASP A 785 28.05 17.34 -27.54
N GLY A 786 26.75 17.52 -27.81
CA GLY A 786 26.10 17.25 -29.08
C GLY A 786 25.68 18.54 -29.81
N ASN A 787 24.50 18.51 -30.42
CA ASN A 787 23.90 19.67 -31.10
C ASN A 787 22.36 19.71 -30.96
N ALA A 788 21.81 19.00 -29.97
CA ALA A 788 20.38 18.82 -29.78
C ALA A 788 19.69 20.15 -29.47
N LEU A 789 20.24 20.92 -28.53
CA LEU A 789 19.72 22.25 -28.17
C LEU A 789 19.88 23.24 -29.31
N GLN A 790 21.07 23.27 -29.93
CA GLN A 790 21.35 24.14 -31.07
C GLN A 790 20.36 23.88 -32.23
N ASN A 791 20.12 22.61 -32.55
CA ASN A 791 19.17 22.21 -33.59
C ASN A 791 17.74 22.56 -33.19
N PHE A 792 17.36 22.33 -31.93
CA PHE A 792 16.02 22.67 -31.44
C PHE A 792 15.74 24.17 -31.50
N LEU A 793 16.70 25.03 -31.18
CA LEU A 793 16.54 26.49 -31.17
C LEU A 793 16.72 27.14 -32.54
N LYS A 794 17.25 26.41 -33.53
CA LYS A 794 17.49 26.92 -34.89
C LYS A 794 16.21 27.48 -35.51
N GLY A 795 16.24 28.76 -35.87
CA GLY A 795 15.11 29.46 -36.49
C GLY A 795 13.98 29.81 -35.53
N LYS A 796 14.20 29.71 -34.21
CA LYS A 796 13.24 30.06 -33.16
C LYS A 796 13.64 31.29 -32.34
N THR A 797 14.85 31.81 -32.56
CA THR A 797 15.44 32.98 -31.90
C THR A 797 15.71 34.07 -32.94
N LYS A 798 15.55 35.35 -32.58
CA LYS A 798 15.80 36.50 -33.48
C LYS A 798 17.25 36.56 -33.97
N GLU A 799 18.19 36.19 -33.10
CA GLU A 799 19.61 36.05 -33.42
C GLU A 799 20.01 34.57 -33.46
N ALA A 800 21.03 34.23 -34.24
CA ALA A 800 21.53 32.85 -34.31
C ALA A 800 22.18 32.44 -32.98
N VAL A 801 21.80 31.27 -32.46
CA VAL A 801 22.37 30.70 -31.24
C VAL A 801 23.72 30.05 -31.56
N ALA A 802 24.78 30.53 -30.92
CA ALA A 802 26.14 30.00 -31.11
C ALA A 802 26.44 28.84 -30.14
N ALA A 803 27.42 28.00 -30.48
CA ALA A 803 28.09 27.16 -29.49
C ALA A 803 28.90 28.06 -28.54
N TYR A 804 28.85 27.80 -27.24
CA TYR A 804 29.55 28.61 -26.25
C TYR A 804 31.07 28.45 -26.35
N GLU A 805 31.78 29.58 -26.40
CA GLU A 805 33.23 29.68 -26.28
C GLU A 805 33.55 30.83 -25.30
N ASP A 806 34.64 30.70 -24.52
CA ASP A 806 35.03 31.70 -23.50
C ASP A 806 35.20 33.13 -24.06
N ASN A 807 35.57 33.24 -25.34
CA ASN A 807 35.88 34.50 -26.02
C ASN A 807 34.66 35.20 -26.64
N LEU A 808 33.45 34.63 -26.53
CA LEU A 808 32.24 35.27 -27.06
C LEU A 808 31.99 36.61 -26.36
N GLY A 809 31.54 37.62 -27.12
CA GLY A 809 31.12 38.93 -26.57
C GLY A 809 29.92 38.81 -25.62
N LYS A 810 29.40 39.94 -25.10
CA LYS A 810 28.24 39.93 -24.17
C LYS A 810 27.08 39.08 -24.72
N LEU A 811 26.51 38.24 -23.87
CA LEU A 811 25.35 37.40 -24.13
C LEU A 811 24.24 37.78 -23.14
N ASP A 812 22.99 37.59 -23.54
CA ASP A 812 21.84 37.75 -22.65
C ASP A 812 21.58 36.45 -21.89
N TRP A 813 21.79 35.30 -22.53
CA TRP A 813 21.62 33.99 -21.91
C TRP A 813 22.57 32.90 -22.45
N ILE A 814 22.83 31.90 -21.62
CA ILE A 814 23.57 30.68 -21.98
C ILE A 814 22.82 29.45 -21.45
N MET A 815 22.57 28.45 -22.29
CA MET A 815 22.04 27.15 -21.86
C MET A 815 23.14 26.11 -21.78
N VAL A 816 23.18 25.34 -20.69
CA VAL A 816 24.22 24.35 -20.39
C VAL A 816 23.56 22.99 -20.18
N ALA A 817 23.93 22.02 -21.02
CA ALA A 817 23.43 20.64 -21.00
C ALA A 817 24.58 19.63 -20.98
N ARG A 818 25.55 19.88 -20.10
CA ARG A 818 26.68 18.97 -19.86
C ARG A 818 27.33 19.28 -18.51
N PRO A 819 28.12 18.35 -17.94
CA PRO A 819 28.90 18.60 -16.74
C PRO A 819 30.01 19.66 -16.94
N PRO A 820 30.49 20.28 -15.83
CA PRO A 820 31.54 21.31 -15.87
C PRO A 820 32.96 20.77 -16.04
N LYS A 821 33.17 19.45 -15.94
CA LYS A 821 34.48 18.79 -16.04
C LYS A 821 34.56 17.90 -17.28
N LYS A 822 35.77 17.75 -17.82
CA LYS A 822 36.03 17.05 -19.09
C LYS A 822 35.96 15.53 -18.99
N ASP A 823 36.40 14.98 -17.88
CA ASP A 823 36.52 13.54 -17.59
C ASP A 823 35.28 12.97 -16.88
N GLN A 824 34.21 13.77 -16.79
CA GLN A 824 33.00 13.40 -16.07
C GLN A 824 32.14 12.44 -16.88
N LEU A 825 31.76 11.33 -16.22
CA LEU A 825 30.87 10.32 -16.80
C LEU A 825 29.43 10.83 -16.82
N THR A 826 28.78 10.64 -17.97
CA THR A 826 27.35 10.93 -18.19
C THR A 826 26.71 9.75 -18.90
N MET A 827 25.40 9.56 -18.76
CA MET A 827 24.69 8.51 -19.50
C MET A 827 24.89 8.69 -21.00
N VAL A 828 25.12 7.59 -21.72
CA VAL A 828 25.21 7.61 -23.18
C VAL A 828 23.86 8.03 -23.76
N PRO A 829 23.79 9.15 -24.50
CA PRO A 829 22.53 9.69 -24.99
C PRO A 829 22.01 8.88 -26.18
N MET A 830 20.68 8.85 -26.38
CA MET A 830 20.04 8.09 -27.47
C MET A 830 20.55 8.49 -28.85
N GLU A 831 20.94 9.76 -29.03
CA GLU A 831 21.50 10.30 -30.27
C GLU A 831 22.79 9.61 -30.67
N ALA A 832 23.53 9.11 -29.69
CA ALA A 832 24.72 8.31 -29.89
C ALA A 832 24.42 6.82 -30.11
N LEU A 833 23.17 6.36 -30.01
CA LEU A 833 22.82 4.93 -30.09
C LEU A 833 21.96 4.63 -31.31
N ARG A 834 22.30 3.57 -32.06
CA ARG A 834 21.48 3.05 -33.17
C ARG A 834 21.29 1.55 -33.06
N SER A 835 20.07 1.05 -33.25
CA SER A 835 19.80 -0.38 -33.39
C SER A 835 20.47 -0.91 -34.67
N ALA A 836 20.48 -2.23 -34.83
CA ALA A 836 21.06 -2.87 -36.01
C ALA A 836 20.39 -2.40 -37.33
N ASP A 837 19.09 -2.07 -37.28
CA ASP A 837 18.32 -1.52 -38.41
C ASP A 837 18.40 0.01 -38.55
N GLY A 838 19.19 0.68 -37.70
CA GLY A 838 19.47 2.12 -37.80
C GLY A 838 18.45 3.03 -37.11
N LYS A 839 17.49 2.49 -36.35
CA LYS A 839 16.59 3.30 -35.51
C LYS A 839 17.33 3.87 -34.30
N PRO A 840 16.90 5.00 -33.71
CA PRO A 840 17.44 5.50 -32.45
C PRO A 840 17.29 4.48 -31.31
N GLY A 841 18.35 4.22 -30.55
CA GLY A 841 18.36 3.25 -29.44
C GLY A 841 19.27 2.03 -29.68
N LEU A 842 19.09 0.95 -28.92
CA LEU A 842 19.75 -0.35 -29.10
C LEU A 842 18.70 -1.46 -29.11
N ASP A 843 18.94 -2.54 -29.85
CA ASP A 843 18.12 -3.76 -29.77
C ASP A 843 18.34 -4.41 -28.41
N VAL A 844 17.25 -4.81 -27.74
CA VAL A 844 17.28 -5.39 -26.39
C VAL A 844 16.55 -6.71 -26.38
N VAL A 845 17.26 -7.76 -25.95
CA VAL A 845 16.71 -9.10 -25.84
C VAL A 845 16.76 -9.55 -24.39
N TYR A 846 15.60 -9.98 -23.87
CA TYR A 846 15.41 -10.51 -22.53
C TYR A 846 15.38 -12.04 -22.56
N TYR A 847 16.06 -12.65 -21.61
CA TYR A 847 16.20 -14.11 -21.47
C TYR A 847 15.76 -14.54 -20.07
N GLU A 848 15.10 -15.70 -19.96
CA GLU A 848 14.71 -16.24 -18.64
C GLU A 848 15.89 -16.87 -17.87
N ASP A 849 17.06 -16.99 -18.51
CA ASP A 849 18.28 -17.56 -17.97
C ASP A 849 19.47 -16.61 -18.13
N MET A 850 20.51 -16.78 -17.30
CA MET A 850 21.73 -15.95 -17.32
C MET A 850 22.71 -16.34 -18.45
N GLU A 851 22.46 -17.48 -19.10
CA GLU A 851 23.26 -18.09 -20.14
C GLU A 851 22.81 -17.67 -21.54
N PHE A 852 21.75 -16.86 -21.61
CA PHE A 852 21.13 -16.31 -22.79
C PHE A 852 20.66 -17.39 -23.79
N GLN A 853 20.07 -18.48 -23.28
CA GLN A 853 19.63 -19.61 -24.08
C GLN A 853 18.15 -19.54 -24.48
N LYS A 854 17.29 -18.94 -23.65
CA LYS A 854 15.86 -18.88 -23.90
C LYS A 854 15.33 -17.46 -23.83
N GLU A 855 15.23 -16.86 -25.02
CA GLU A 855 14.63 -15.56 -25.25
C GLU A 855 13.14 -15.58 -24.89
N VAL A 856 12.69 -14.53 -24.22
CA VAL A 856 11.28 -14.34 -23.82
C VAL A 856 10.66 -13.06 -24.37
N TYR A 857 11.47 -12.03 -24.64
CA TYR A 857 10.98 -10.75 -25.14
C TYR A 857 12.09 -9.95 -25.85
N HIS A 858 11.71 -9.14 -26.83
CA HIS A 858 12.62 -8.32 -27.64
C HIS A 858 11.98 -6.96 -27.94
N GLU A 859 12.72 -5.87 -27.72
CA GLU A 859 12.33 -4.51 -28.08
C GLU A 859 13.53 -3.63 -28.46
N VAL A 860 13.31 -2.34 -28.75
CA VAL A 860 14.37 -1.34 -28.94
C VAL A 860 14.37 -0.39 -27.75
N ALA A 861 15.45 -0.39 -26.96
CA ALA A 861 15.60 0.55 -25.84
C ALA A 861 16.29 1.84 -26.30
N LYS A 862 15.71 2.98 -25.94
CA LYS A 862 16.26 4.31 -26.27
C LYS A 862 17.64 4.56 -25.65
N VAL A 863 17.86 4.04 -24.44
CA VAL A 863 19.10 4.12 -23.67
C VAL A 863 19.31 2.82 -22.90
N VAL A 864 20.52 2.59 -22.41
CA VAL A 864 20.78 1.52 -21.43
C VAL A 864 20.64 2.12 -20.05
N ASN A 865 19.45 1.99 -19.46
CA ASN A 865 19.12 2.45 -18.11
C ASN A 865 18.08 1.52 -17.44
N LEU A 866 18.53 0.33 -17.04
CA LEU A 866 17.73 -0.66 -16.34
C LEU A 866 17.63 -0.31 -14.84
N SER A 867 16.41 -0.35 -14.31
CA SER A 867 16.14 -0.39 -12.87
C SER A 867 15.01 -1.37 -12.59
N ALA A 868 15.34 -2.53 -12.03
CA ALA A 868 14.38 -3.51 -11.53
C ALA A 868 14.54 -3.64 -10.02
N ILE A 869 13.52 -3.33 -9.23
CA ILE A 869 13.57 -3.49 -7.77
C ILE A 869 13.13 -4.90 -7.36
N GLU A 870 13.43 -5.30 -6.14
CA GLU A 870 13.09 -6.60 -5.59
C GLU A 870 11.57 -6.81 -5.64
N GLY A 871 11.14 -7.89 -6.31
CA GLY A 871 9.73 -8.16 -6.61
C GLY A 871 9.23 -7.60 -7.97
N ALA A 872 9.91 -6.62 -8.58
CA ALA A 872 9.54 -6.07 -9.88
C ALA A 872 10.34 -6.71 -11.02
N THR A 873 9.63 -7.21 -12.05
CA THR A 873 10.27 -7.85 -13.20
C THR A 873 10.91 -6.79 -14.12
N PRO A 874 12.07 -7.07 -14.77
CA PRO A 874 12.73 -6.11 -15.68
C PRO A 874 11.90 -5.86 -16.96
N SER A 875 10.93 -6.73 -17.23
CA SER A 875 9.89 -6.60 -18.23
C SER A 875 8.69 -7.45 -17.78
N PRO A 876 7.42 -7.08 -18.08
CA PRO A 876 6.25 -7.88 -17.76
C PRO A 876 6.29 -9.33 -18.29
N PHE A 877 7.13 -9.60 -19.28
CA PHE A 877 7.29 -10.90 -19.93
C PHE A 877 8.42 -11.77 -19.32
N VAL A 878 9.12 -11.27 -18.30
CA VAL A 878 10.20 -11.99 -17.62
C VAL A 878 9.71 -12.48 -16.25
N TYR A 879 9.64 -13.80 -16.05
CA TYR A 879 9.22 -14.39 -14.77
C TYR A 879 10.40 -14.53 -13.80
N MET A 880 10.37 -13.80 -12.68
CA MET A 880 11.50 -13.70 -11.75
C MET A 880 11.60 -14.80 -10.67
N LEU A 881 11.41 -16.07 -11.04
CA LEU A 881 11.68 -17.16 -10.08
C LEU A 881 13.18 -17.50 -10.02
N ASP A 882 13.91 -17.38 -11.13
CA ASP A 882 15.35 -17.64 -11.27
C ASP A 882 16.11 -16.41 -11.85
N GLY A 883 17.45 -16.44 -11.84
CA GLY A 883 18.27 -15.34 -12.39
C GLY A 883 18.11 -15.18 -13.91
N TYR A 884 18.24 -13.96 -14.44
CA TYR A 884 17.90 -13.63 -15.83
C TYR A 884 19.03 -12.92 -16.58
N GLY A 885 18.90 -12.88 -17.90
CA GLY A 885 19.85 -12.24 -18.81
C GLY A 885 19.20 -11.14 -19.66
N ILE A 886 19.93 -10.05 -19.90
CA ILE A 886 19.57 -9.01 -20.88
C ILE A 886 20.77 -8.73 -21.78
N LYS A 887 20.53 -8.59 -23.09
CA LYS A 887 21.53 -8.13 -24.05
C LYS A 887 21.06 -6.85 -24.71
N TRP A 888 21.89 -5.82 -24.70
CA TRP A 888 21.74 -4.66 -25.58
C TRP A 888 22.76 -4.76 -26.72
N SER A 889 22.33 -4.59 -27.96
CA SER A 889 23.21 -4.62 -29.13
C SER A 889 22.83 -3.58 -30.17
N GLY A 890 23.83 -3.05 -30.87
CA GLY A 890 23.63 -2.09 -31.94
C GLY A 890 24.92 -1.34 -32.24
N LYS A 891 24.81 -0.04 -32.43
CA LYS A 891 25.91 0.85 -32.79
C LYS A 891 25.96 2.08 -31.90
N ILE A 892 27.16 2.52 -31.59
CA ILE A 892 27.44 3.82 -31.00
C ILE A 892 27.97 4.79 -32.07
N LEU A 893 27.46 6.03 -32.10
CA LEU A 893 27.83 7.09 -33.03
C LEU A 893 28.47 8.26 -32.24
N PRO A 894 29.81 8.32 -32.16
CA PRO A 894 30.54 9.38 -31.46
C PRO A 894 30.37 10.73 -32.17
N SER A 895 30.21 11.81 -31.40
CA SER A 895 30.11 13.18 -31.93
C SER A 895 31.48 13.77 -32.32
N VAL A 896 32.56 13.33 -31.67
CA VAL A 896 33.93 13.81 -31.86
C VAL A 896 34.91 12.66 -31.92
N SER A 897 36.07 12.88 -32.55
CA SER A 897 37.15 11.87 -32.54
C SER A 897 37.97 11.98 -31.27
N GLY A 898 38.24 10.85 -30.61
CA GLY A 898 39.08 10.83 -29.42
C GLY A 898 38.95 9.55 -28.59
N GLU A 899 39.63 9.52 -27.45
CA GLU A 899 39.51 8.45 -26.46
C GLU A 899 38.27 8.68 -25.58
N TYR A 900 37.24 7.85 -25.77
CA TYR A 900 36.08 7.79 -24.89
C TYR A 900 36.36 6.82 -23.75
N THR A 901 35.85 7.12 -22.56
CA THR A 901 35.69 6.14 -21.49
C THR A 901 34.24 5.68 -21.50
N ILE A 902 33.94 4.40 -21.70
CA ILE A 902 32.58 3.84 -21.69
C ILE A 902 32.52 2.75 -20.64
N ILE A 903 31.71 2.96 -19.60
CA ILE A 903 31.57 2.01 -18.49
C ILE A 903 30.10 1.85 -18.08
N PRO A 904 29.67 0.65 -17.67
CA PRO A 904 28.37 0.46 -17.06
C PRO A 904 28.41 0.80 -15.57
N GLN A 905 27.36 1.44 -15.07
CA GLN A 905 27.03 1.55 -13.66
C GLN A 905 26.09 0.41 -13.29
N SER A 906 26.32 -0.22 -12.13
CA SER A 906 25.50 -1.33 -11.65
C SER A 906 25.41 -1.34 -10.13
N ASN A 907 24.42 -2.06 -9.60
CA ASN A 907 24.39 -2.46 -8.20
C ASN A 907 25.15 -3.78 -7.97
N ASP A 908 25.10 -4.26 -6.73
CA ASP A 908 26.05 -5.15 -6.09
C ASP A 908 26.03 -6.63 -6.54
N ARG A 909 25.08 -7.03 -7.39
CA ARG A 909 24.94 -8.44 -7.80
C ARG A 909 25.01 -8.72 -9.30
N SER A 910 24.97 -7.70 -10.15
CA SER A 910 24.98 -7.89 -11.61
C SER A 910 26.38 -8.21 -12.13
N MET A 911 26.44 -9.04 -13.17
CA MET A 911 27.63 -9.27 -13.99
C MET A 911 27.41 -8.61 -15.35
N ILE A 912 28.32 -7.72 -15.73
CA ILE A 912 28.17 -6.91 -16.95
C ILE A 912 29.42 -7.00 -17.78
N GLU A 913 29.27 -7.23 -19.08
CA GLU A 913 30.36 -7.15 -20.05
C GLU A 913 30.01 -6.12 -21.11
N VAL A 914 30.93 -5.21 -21.42
CA VAL A 914 30.77 -4.20 -22.48
C VAL A 914 31.78 -4.46 -23.58
N PHE A 915 31.28 -4.61 -24.80
CA PHE A 915 32.07 -4.83 -26.02
C PHE A 915 31.89 -3.65 -26.97
N VAL A 916 33.00 -3.20 -27.56
CA VAL A 916 32.99 -2.24 -28.68
C VAL A 916 33.79 -2.83 -29.83
N ASN A 917 33.21 -2.87 -31.03
CA ASN A 917 33.75 -3.54 -32.21
C ASN A 917 34.22 -4.98 -31.92
N GLY A 918 33.44 -5.73 -31.13
CA GLY A 918 33.75 -7.11 -30.74
C GLY A 918 34.85 -7.27 -29.69
N LYS A 919 35.52 -6.19 -29.26
CA LYS A 919 36.52 -6.23 -28.18
C LYS A 919 35.86 -5.90 -26.84
N LYS A 920 36.07 -6.75 -25.83
CA LYS A 920 35.65 -6.44 -24.45
C LYS A 920 36.51 -5.29 -23.90
N ILE A 921 35.89 -4.16 -23.59
CA ILE A 921 36.56 -2.96 -23.06
C ILE A 921 36.35 -2.81 -21.56
N TYR A 922 35.30 -3.44 -21.00
CA TYR A 922 34.98 -3.38 -19.59
C TYR A 922 34.20 -4.60 -19.12
N GLU A 923 34.38 -4.99 -17.86
CA GLU A 923 33.65 -6.06 -17.21
C GLU A 923 33.45 -5.78 -15.71
N ILE A 924 32.24 -6.04 -15.21
CA ILE A 924 31.94 -6.16 -13.79
C ILE A 924 31.73 -7.65 -13.51
N THR A 925 32.63 -8.24 -12.72
CA THR A 925 32.57 -9.67 -12.37
C THR A 925 31.62 -9.94 -11.20
N ARG A 926 31.27 -11.20 -10.98
CA ARG A 926 30.48 -11.64 -9.82
C ARG A 926 31.09 -11.23 -8.46
N LYS A 927 32.41 -11.01 -8.41
CA LYS A 927 33.14 -10.59 -7.20
C LYS A 927 33.24 -9.06 -7.07
N LYS A 928 32.53 -8.29 -7.91
CA LYS A 928 32.60 -6.82 -7.99
C LYS A 928 33.98 -6.31 -8.43
N GLU A 929 34.74 -7.14 -9.15
CA GLU A 929 35.98 -6.69 -9.76
C GLU A 929 35.61 -5.95 -11.05
N HIS A 930 36.13 -4.74 -11.19
CA HIS A 930 36.03 -3.95 -12.41
C HIS A 930 37.28 -4.22 -13.23
N LEU A 931 37.12 -4.93 -14.36
CA LEU A 931 38.21 -5.30 -15.25
C LEU A 931 38.14 -4.47 -16.54
N GLY A 932 39.29 -3.93 -16.96
CA GLY A 932 39.37 -2.96 -18.05
C GLY A 932 39.20 -1.52 -17.57
N ASP A 933 39.59 -0.56 -18.41
CA ASP A 933 39.49 0.88 -18.13
C ASP A 933 38.33 1.54 -18.89
N GLY A 934 37.60 0.77 -19.71
CA GLY A 934 36.49 1.26 -20.53
C GLY A 934 36.96 2.18 -21.67
N LYS A 935 38.27 2.32 -21.88
CA LYS A 935 38.81 3.25 -22.85
C LYS A 935 38.75 2.69 -24.25
N VAL A 936 38.22 3.49 -25.17
CA VAL A 936 38.15 3.15 -26.60
C VAL A 936 38.30 4.41 -27.44
N TYR A 937 39.17 4.35 -28.44
CA TYR A 937 39.26 5.41 -29.43
C TYR A 937 38.12 5.26 -30.44
N LEU A 938 37.31 6.31 -30.59
CA LEU A 938 36.22 6.38 -31.55
C LEU A 938 36.46 7.56 -32.50
N GLU A 939 36.04 7.41 -33.76
CA GLU A 939 36.16 8.45 -34.78
C GLU A 939 34.82 9.15 -34.98
N GLY A 940 34.79 10.47 -34.77
CA GLY A 940 33.57 11.29 -34.85
C GLY A 940 32.83 11.09 -36.17
N GLY A 941 31.52 10.84 -36.09
CA GLY A 941 30.67 10.60 -37.26
C GLY A 941 30.76 9.19 -37.86
N LYS A 942 31.62 8.30 -37.36
CA LYS A 942 31.66 6.88 -37.75
C LYS A 942 31.11 5.98 -36.67
N SER A 943 30.11 5.17 -37.00
CA SER A 943 29.53 4.23 -36.06
C SER A 943 30.50 3.11 -35.67
N ALA A 944 30.51 2.70 -34.41
CA ALA A 944 31.16 1.50 -33.91
C ALA A 944 30.12 0.53 -33.35
N ASP A 945 30.32 -0.78 -33.48
CA ASP A 945 29.39 -1.76 -32.92
C ASP A 945 29.52 -1.78 -31.39
N ILE A 946 28.39 -1.88 -30.68
CA ILE A 946 28.36 -1.98 -29.22
C ILE A 946 27.47 -3.14 -28.78
N GLU A 947 27.93 -3.90 -27.79
CA GLU A 947 27.15 -4.95 -27.14
C GLU A 947 27.36 -4.88 -25.63
N ILE A 948 26.26 -4.91 -24.86
CA ILE A 948 26.26 -5.03 -23.41
C ILE A 948 25.57 -6.33 -23.03
N ARG A 949 26.27 -7.19 -22.29
CA ARG A 949 25.72 -8.43 -21.74
C ARG A 949 25.53 -8.26 -20.25
N PHE A 950 24.29 -8.36 -19.80
CA PHE A 950 23.90 -8.23 -18.41
C PHE A 950 23.33 -9.54 -17.90
N ARG A 951 23.89 -10.03 -16.80
CA ARG A 951 23.43 -11.24 -16.10
C ARG A 951 23.19 -10.90 -14.65
N HIS A 952 22.04 -11.30 -14.13
CA HIS A 952 21.66 -10.90 -12.80
C HIS A 952 21.04 -12.05 -12.00
N PRO A 953 21.62 -12.40 -10.84
CA PRO A 953 20.95 -13.30 -9.91
C PRO A 953 19.79 -12.55 -9.23
N ARG A 954 18.72 -13.26 -8.85
CA ARG A 954 17.52 -12.69 -8.21
C ARG A 954 17.84 -11.63 -7.13
N SER A 955 17.54 -10.36 -7.41
CA SER A 955 17.50 -9.20 -6.48
C SER A 955 17.16 -7.91 -7.24
N ASN A 956 17.16 -6.77 -6.54
CA ASN A 956 17.36 -5.45 -7.15
C ASN A 956 18.45 -5.51 -8.23
N ALA A 957 18.19 -4.96 -9.41
CA ALA A 957 19.07 -4.91 -10.56
C ALA A 957 19.15 -3.48 -11.08
N ARG A 958 20.36 -2.97 -11.29
CA ARG A 958 20.58 -1.69 -11.97
C ARG A 958 21.64 -1.85 -13.04
N CYS A 959 21.43 -1.23 -14.19
CA CYS A 959 22.43 -1.13 -15.25
C CYS A 959 22.24 0.17 -16.02
N ARG A 960 23.19 1.10 -15.94
CA ARG A 960 23.21 2.29 -16.79
C ARG A 960 24.51 2.36 -17.57
N LEU A 961 24.48 2.66 -18.86
CA LEU A 961 25.70 2.85 -19.64
C LEU A 961 26.12 4.31 -19.62
N ASP A 962 27.30 4.60 -19.08
CA ASP A 962 27.85 5.95 -19.01
C ASP A 962 29.10 6.07 -19.89
N TRP A 963 29.35 7.28 -20.39
CA TRP A 963 30.56 7.65 -21.10
C TRP A 963 31.14 9.01 -20.65
N ALA A 964 32.44 9.20 -20.88
CA ALA A 964 33.08 10.52 -20.88
C ALA A 964 33.48 10.87 -22.31
N VAL A 965 33.06 12.04 -22.78
CA VAL A 965 33.32 12.51 -24.15
C VAL A 965 34.67 13.24 -24.19
N PRO A 966 35.59 12.89 -25.10
CA PRO A 966 36.88 13.58 -25.20
C PRO A 966 36.70 15.02 -25.70
N ASN A 967 37.17 16.01 -24.94
CA ASN A 967 37.11 17.41 -25.37
C ASN A 967 38.30 18.26 -24.87
N ASP A 968 39.38 18.32 -25.64
CA ASP A 968 40.58 19.11 -25.31
C ASP A 968 40.38 20.63 -25.38
N LYS A 969 39.28 21.10 -25.98
CA LYS A 969 38.95 22.53 -26.17
C LYS A 969 37.73 22.97 -25.35
N MET A 970 37.47 22.27 -24.24
CA MET A 970 36.33 22.56 -23.38
C MET A 970 36.42 23.99 -22.81
N PRO A 971 35.33 24.80 -22.89
CA PRO A 971 35.24 26.10 -22.21
C PRO A 971 35.47 25.99 -20.69
N ASP A 972 35.90 27.09 -20.07
CA ASP A 972 36.21 27.12 -18.64
C ASP A 972 34.93 27.36 -17.81
N ALA A 973 34.58 26.40 -16.96
CA ALA A 973 33.39 26.47 -16.10
C ALA A 973 33.41 27.66 -15.13
N GLN A 974 34.57 28.07 -14.63
CA GLN A 974 34.70 29.23 -13.75
C GLN A 974 34.48 30.53 -14.54
N ARG A 975 35.02 30.63 -15.75
CA ARG A 975 34.75 31.79 -16.62
C ARG A 975 33.29 31.92 -16.99
N LEU A 976 32.58 30.81 -17.20
CA LEU A 976 31.13 30.84 -17.41
C LEU A 976 30.44 31.52 -16.22
N MET A 977 30.75 31.15 -14.98
CA MET A 977 30.15 31.77 -13.77
C MET A 977 30.48 33.26 -13.67
N GLU A 978 31.72 33.65 -13.99
CA GLU A 978 32.15 35.06 -14.00
C GLU A 978 31.31 35.93 -14.95
N ARG A 979 30.79 35.37 -16.05
CA ARG A 979 29.88 36.10 -16.95
C ARG A 979 28.62 36.52 -16.21
N ALA A 980 27.93 35.59 -15.57
CA ALA A 980 26.73 35.91 -14.79
C ALA A 980 27.01 37.00 -13.75
N VAL A 981 28.14 36.91 -13.04
CA VAL A 981 28.55 37.91 -12.05
C VAL A 981 28.79 39.29 -12.67
N ASN A 982 29.53 39.36 -13.78
CA ASN A 982 30.13 40.61 -14.27
C ASN A 982 29.35 41.32 -15.39
N ASP A 983 28.85 40.58 -16.39
CA ASP A 983 28.22 41.14 -17.59
C ASP A 983 26.67 41.05 -17.57
N GLY A 984 26.11 40.31 -16.61
CA GLY A 984 24.67 40.16 -16.40
C GLY A 984 24.03 39.03 -17.19
N THR A 985 24.83 38.13 -17.78
CA THR A 985 24.33 36.94 -18.50
C THR A 985 23.46 36.05 -17.59
N LYS A 986 22.33 35.56 -18.08
CA LYS A 986 21.55 34.50 -17.43
C LYS A 986 22.09 33.12 -17.84
N ILE A 987 22.37 32.24 -16.89
CA ILE A 987 22.85 30.89 -17.17
C ILE A 987 21.75 29.89 -16.82
N PHE A 988 21.43 28.98 -17.73
CA PHE A 988 20.44 27.91 -17.55
C PHE A 988 21.14 26.55 -17.57
N ILE A 989 21.37 25.95 -16.40
CA ILE A 989 21.92 24.60 -16.26
C ILE A 989 20.76 23.63 -16.22
N ILE A 990 20.57 22.88 -17.32
CA ILE A 990 19.42 21.98 -17.50
C ILE A 990 19.82 20.49 -17.47
N GLN A 991 21.09 20.20 -17.18
CA GLN A 991 21.63 18.86 -16.98
C GLN A 991 22.80 18.90 -16.00
N SER A 992 22.99 17.84 -15.20
CA SER A 992 24.11 17.70 -14.25
C SER A 992 24.19 18.83 -13.22
N ALA A 993 23.06 19.37 -12.77
CA ALA A 993 23.00 20.51 -11.85
C ALA A 993 23.74 20.28 -10.52
N ASP A 994 23.78 19.04 -10.03
CA ASP A 994 24.57 18.66 -8.86
C ASP A 994 26.07 18.89 -9.07
N GLU A 995 26.58 18.58 -10.24
CA GLU A 995 28.00 18.75 -10.56
C GLU A 995 28.39 20.23 -10.73
N TRP A 996 27.42 21.07 -11.08
CA TRP A 996 27.59 22.52 -11.16
C TRP A 996 27.45 23.23 -9.81
N SER A 997 26.89 22.57 -8.80
CA SER A 997 26.51 23.19 -7.52
C SER A 997 27.68 23.89 -6.80
N GLU A 998 28.88 23.30 -6.83
CA GLU A 998 30.10 23.88 -6.25
C GLU A 998 30.51 25.18 -6.94
N PHE A 999 30.43 25.24 -8.28
CA PHE A 999 30.75 26.45 -9.05
C PHE A 999 29.75 27.56 -8.78
N ILE A 1000 28.46 27.21 -8.66
CA ILE A 1000 27.40 28.16 -8.33
C ILE A 1000 27.64 28.73 -6.92
N ALA A 1001 27.89 27.86 -5.93
CA ALA A 1001 28.13 28.27 -4.56
C ALA A 1001 29.39 29.13 -4.40
N ALA A 1002 30.50 28.77 -5.08
CA ALA A 1002 31.75 29.52 -5.03
C ALA A 1002 31.65 30.96 -5.59
N ASN A 1003 30.66 31.22 -6.44
CA ASN A 1003 30.48 32.49 -7.14
C ASN A 1003 29.21 33.26 -6.70
N SER A 1004 28.56 32.83 -5.63
CA SER A 1004 27.31 33.42 -5.14
C SER A 1004 27.25 33.47 -3.61
N LYS A 1005 26.09 33.86 -3.07
CA LYS A 1005 25.78 33.72 -1.63
C LYS A 1005 25.07 32.40 -1.33
N ALA A 1006 24.80 31.58 -2.35
CA ALA A 1006 24.10 30.33 -2.16
C ALA A 1006 25.03 29.30 -1.51
N VAL A 1007 24.45 28.44 -0.67
CA VAL A 1007 25.17 27.37 0.01
C VAL A 1007 24.62 26.05 -0.47
N PHE A 1008 25.47 25.22 -1.06
CA PHE A 1008 25.17 23.82 -1.35
C PHE A 1008 25.60 22.96 -0.16
N LYS A 1009 24.67 22.22 0.42
CA LYS A 1009 24.93 21.35 1.58
C LYS A 1009 25.06 19.88 1.19
N ASP A 1010 24.10 19.38 0.41
CA ASP A 1010 24.03 17.97 0.02
C ASP A 1010 23.09 17.76 -1.17
N LYS A 1011 23.01 16.53 -1.69
CA LYS A 1011 22.01 16.07 -2.67
C LYS A 1011 21.37 14.77 -2.21
N PHE A 1012 20.12 14.55 -2.64
CA PHE A 1012 19.41 13.30 -2.37
C PHE A 1012 18.61 12.85 -3.59
N PHE A 1013 18.41 11.54 -3.70
CA PHE A 1013 17.56 10.95 -4.73
C PHE A 1013 16.15 10.75 -4.20
N VAL A 1014 15.17 11.11 -5.01
CA VAL A 1014 13.75 11.07 -4.66
C VAL A 1014 13.24 9.62 -4.54
N GLY A 1015 13.85 8.65 -5.23
CA GLY A 1015 13.39 7.24 -5.21
C GLY A 1015 12.24 6.97 -6.18
N THR A 1016 11.61 5.79 -6.14
CA THR A 1016 10.69 5.32 -7.21
C THR A 1016 9.45 4.56 -6.77
N ASN A 1017 9.41 4.00 -5.56
CA ASN A 1017 8.35 3.08 -5.14
C ASN A 1017 7.95 3.36 -3.68
N TRP A 1018 8.03 2.33 -2.83
CA TRP A 1018 7.76 2.30 -1.38
C TRP A 1018 8.51 3.40 -0.60
N LEU A 1019 9.82 3.50 -0.85
CA LEU A 1019 10.70 4.59 -0.43
C LEU A 1019 10.97 5.47 -1.64
N GLY A 1020 10.15 6.51 -1.76
CA GLY A 1020 10.10 7.38 -2.92
C GLY A 1020 9.92 8.83 -2.50
N GLY A 1021 9.17 9.54 -3.32
CA GLY A 1021 8.91 10.95 -3.11
C GLY A 1021 8.37 11.64 -4.35
N VAL A 1022 8.08 12.92 -4.17
CA VAL A 1022 7.29 13.74 -5.08
C VAL A 1022 8.02 15.06 -5.29
N MET A 1023 7.87 15.65 -6.48
CA MET A 1023 8.31 17.02 -6.75
C MET A 1023 7.08 17.93 -6.80
N PHE A 1024 7.24 19.19 -6.43
CA PHE A 1024 6.17 20.19 -6.46
C PHE A 1024 6.69 21.52 -6.95
N ASN A 1025 5.84 22.34 -7.54
CA ASN A 1025 6.22 23.65 -8.04
C ASN A 1025 5.49 24.79 -7.33
N LYS A 1026 6.00 26.00 -7.55
CA LYS A 1026 5.29 27.24 -7.26
C LYS A 1026 4.96 27.98 -8.56
N PRO A 1027 3.97 28.90 -8.55
CA PRO A 1027 3.72 29.80 -9.68
C PRO A 1027 4.97 30.62 -10.03
N HIS A 1028 5.34 30.62 -11.31
CA HIS A 1028 6.44 31.42 -11.87
C HIS A 1028 6.30 31.50 -13.40
N ASP A 1029 6.81 32.55 -14.03
CA ASP A 1029 6.71 32.77 -15.50
C ASP A 1029 7.37 31.66 -16.33
N ILE A 1030 8.33 30.94 -15.76
CA ILE A 1030 8.94 29.75 -16.37
C ILE A 1030 7.90 28.64 -16.61
N PHE A 1031 6.83 28.60 -15.83
CA PHE A 1031 5.72 27.66 -15.99
C PHE A 1031 4.52 28.29 -16.70
N LYS A 1032 4.68 29.40 -17.41
CA LYS A 1032 3.58 30.02 -18.18
C LYS A 1032 2.90 28.98 -19.09
N GLU A 1033 1.56 28.89 -18.96
CA GLU A 1033 0.67 27.90 -19.62
C GLU A 1033 0.87 26.43 -19.19
N LEU A 1034 1.65 26.18 -18.14
CA LEU A 1034 1.80 24.87 -17.51
C LEU A 1034 1.17 24.87 -16.10
N PRO A 1035 0.75 23.71 -15.56
CA PRO A 1035 0.12 23.65 -14.23
C PRO A 1035 1.06 24.09 -13.09
N VAL A 1036 0.61 25.00 -12.22
CA VAL A 1036 1.43 25.53 -11.10
C VAL A 1036 0.73 25.44 -9.74
N GLY A 1037 1.52 25.54 -8.67
CA GLY A 1037 1.01 25.50 -7.29
C GLY A 1037 0.53 24.11 -6.91
N ASN A 1038 1.15 23.08 -7.47
CA ASN A 1038 0.80 21.69 -7.23
C ASN A 1038 2.04 20.80 -7.32
N ALA A 1039 1.85 19.52 -7.00
CA ALA A 1039 2.84 18.50 -7.26
C ALA A 1039 2.94 18.18 -8.76
N LEU A 1040 4.16 17.93 -9.24
CA LEU A 1040 4.44 17.52 -10.60
C LEU A 1040 3.82 16.12 -10.83
N ASN A 1041 2.62 16.08 -11.41
CA ASN A 1041 1.92 14.85 -11.74
C ASN A 1041 2.08 14.46 -13.23
N TRP A 1042 1.11 13.73 -13.79
CA TRP A 1042 1.05 13.32 -15.19
C TRP A 1042 1.31 14.44 -16.23
N PRO A 1043 0.98 15.74 -16.01
CA PRO A 1043 1.32 16.78 -16.99
C PRO A 1043 2.84 16.94 -17.16
N TYR A 1044 3.61 16.58 -16.13
CA TYR A 1044 5.07 16.67 -16.10
C TYR A 1044 5.75 15.31 -16.28
N GLN A 1045 5.01 14.25 -16.64
CA GLN A 1045 5.47 12.85 -16.67
C GLN A 1045 6.80 12.63 -17.40
N ALA A 1046 7.12 13.43 -18.43
CA ALA A 1046 8.39 13.34 -19.14
C ALA A 1046 9.57 13.89 -18.34
N LEU A 1047 9.37 14.94 -17.55
CA LEU A 1047 10.42 15.65 -16.81
C LEU A 1047 10.82 14.94 -15.51
N ILE A 1048 9.87 14.22 -14.92
CA ILE A 1048 10.05 13.46 -13.70
C ILE A 1048 10.23 12.00 -14.06
N HIS A 1049 11.43 11.69 -14.55
CA HIS A 1049 11.91 10.37 -14.93
C HIS A 1049 11.32 9.23 -14.08
N THR A 1050 10.98 8.12 -14.71
CA THR A 1050 10.73 6.84 -14.02
C THR A 1050 12.06 6.29 -13.52
N GLY A 1051 12.50 6.67 -12.32
CA GLY A 1051 13.80 6.21 -11.88
C GLY A 1051 14.38 6.87 -10.64
N VAL A 1052 15.51 6.31 -10.22
CA VAL A 1052 16.35 6.79 -9.11
C VAL A 1052 17.14 8.04 -9.46
N GLU A 1053 17.00 8.56 -10.68
CA GLU A 1053 17.71 9.76 -11.16
C GLU A 1053 17.00 11.06 -10.79
N ARG A 1054 15.74 10.98 -10.33
CA ARG A 1054 15.04 12.13 -9.75
C ARG A 1054 15.81 12.60 -8.51
N MET A 1055 16.24 13.85 -8.51
CA MET A 1055 17.16 14.37 -7.50
C MET A 1055 16.71 15.73 -6.97
N GLY A 1056 16.91 15.95 -5.67
CA GLY A 1056 16.85 17.25 -5.03
C GLY A 1056 18.22 17.69 -4.54
N LEU A 1057 18.47 19.00 -4.58
CA LEU A 1057 19.64 19.63 -3.97
C LEU A 1057 19.24 20.31 -2.66
N VAL A 1058 19.97 20.07 -1.58
CA VAL A 1058 19.85 20.80 -0.32
C VAL A 1058 20.66 22.09 -0.48
N MET A 1059 19.97 23.13 -0.94
CA MET A 1059 20.57 24.44 -1.23
C MET A 1059 19.93 25.53 -0.37
N GLU A 1060 20.68 26.58 -0.06
CA GLU A 1060 20.18 27.81 0.57
C GLU A 1060 20.59 29.03 -0.27
N GLY A 1061 19.83 30.12 -0.18
CA GLY A 1061 20.11 31.37 -0.90
C GLY A 1061 19.59 31.43 -2.33
N GLU A 1062 18.89 30.39 -2.79
CA GLU A 1062 18.19 30.34 -4.07
C GLU A 1062 16.69 30.63 -3.93
N GLU A 1063 16.10 31.15 -5.01
CA GLU A 1063 14.66 31.14 -5.19
C GLU A 1063 14.22 29.76 -5.70
N LEU A 1064 13.55 28.97 -4.87
CA LEU A 1064 13.01 27.67 -5.25
C LEU A 1064 11.85 27.85 -6.24
N LEU A 1065 11.91 27.11 -7.36
CA LEU A 1065 10.82 27.01 -8.35
C LEU A 1065 10.16 25.63 -8.33
N VAL A 1066 10.96 24.57 -8.20
CA VAL A 1066 10.51 23.19 -8.00
C VAL A 1066 11.21 22.61 -6.79
N GLY A 1067 10.42 22.15 -5.82
CA GLY A 1067 10.89 21.40 -4.68
C GLY A 1067 10.91 19.90 -4.95
N ALA A 1068 11.75 19.18 -4.23
CA ALA A 1068 11.81 17.72 -4.23
C ALA A 1068 11.69 17.22 -2.79
N TYR A 1069 10.97 16.14 -2.62
CA TYR A 1069 10.82 15.43 -1.36
C TYR A 1069 11.29 13.99 -1.53
N HIS A 1070 12.00 13.45 -0.55
CA HIS A 1070 12.29 12.03 -0.40
C HIS A 1070 11.85 11.57 0.98
N THR A 1071 11.29 10.37 1.05
CA THR A 1071 10.57 9.93 2.24
C THR A 1071 11.44 9.38 3.36
N TYR A 1072 12.35 8.45 3.09
CA TYR A 1072 13.19 7.86 4.14
C TYR A 1072 14.58 7.43 3.64
N PRO A 1073 15.67 7.94 4.25
CA PRO A 1073 15.70 9.03 5.24
C PRO A 1073 15.04 10.29 4.68
N MET A 1074 14.24 10.98 5.49
CA MET A 1074 13.46 12.11 5.02
C MET A 1074 14.38 13.25 4.57
N ALA A 1075 14.14 13.75 3.36
CA ALA A 1075 14.83 14.92 2.83
C ALA A 1075 13.86 15.79 2.02
N ILE A 1076 14.04 17.11 2.08
CA ILE A 1076 13.32 18.09 1.28
C ILE A 1076 14.30 19.14 0.78
N GLY A 1077 14.15 19.53 -0.49
CA GLY A 1077 15.13 20.39 -1.17
C GLY A 1077 14.61 20.94 -2.49
N THR A 1078 15.52 21.38 -3.34
CA THR A 1078 15.24 22.10 -4.59
C THR A 1078 15.65 21.26 -5.80
N ALA A 1079 14.71 20.98 -6.70
CA ALA A 1079 14.97 20.38 -8.01
C ALA A 1079 15.17 21.43 -9.11
N MET A 1080 14.59 22.63 -8.95
CA MET A 1080 14.82 23.76 -9.84
C MET A 1080 14.81 25.05 -9.03
N GLY A 1081 15.85 25.87 -9.18
CA GLY A 1081 15.95 27.13 -8.45
C GLY A 1081 16.77 28.17 -9.21
N ILE A 1082 16.56 29.44 -8.84
CA ILE A 1082 17.30 30.59 -9.38
C ILE A 1082 18.23 31.12 -8.29
N VAL A 1083 19.52 31.16 -8.59
CA VAL A 1083 20.55 31.77 -7.75
C VAL A 1083 20.93 33.14 -8.34
N PRO A 1084 20.76 34.24 -7.60
CA PRO A 1084 21.25 35.55 -8.01
C PRO A 1084 22.79 35.59 -8.06
N MET A 1085 23.35 36.10 -9.17
CA MET A 1085 24.80 36.12 -9.43
C MET A 1085 25.26 37.52 -9.83
N GLY A 1086 25.74 38.36 -8.91
CA GLY A 1086 26.20 39.71 -9.26
C GLY A 1086 25.14 40.51 -10.05
N LYS A 1087 25.37 40.74 -11.35
CA LYS A 1087 24.41 41.41 -12.26
C LYS A 1087 23.44 40.46 -12.98
N GLY A 1088 23.72 39.16 -12.99
CA GLY A 1088 22.96 38.13 -13.69
C GLY A 1088 22.38 37.09 -12.73
N SER A 1089 22.13 35.88 -13.23
CA SER A 1089 21.60 34.77 -12.43
C SER A 1089 21.96 33.42 -13.03
N VAL A 1090 21.93 32.38 -12.21
CA VAL A 1090 21.99 30.99 -12.63
C VAL A 1090 20.69 30.31 -12.24
N LEU A 1091 19.97 29.76 -13.21
CA LEU A 1091 18.93 28.77 -12.96
C LEU A 1091 19.53 27.39 -13.13
N PHE A 1092 19.34 26.53 -12.14
CA PHE A 1092 19.71 25.12 -12.23
C PHE A 1092 18.46 24.24 -12.23
N SER A 1093 18.52 23.08 -12.87
CA SER A 1093 17.47 22.08 -12.85
C SER A 1093 18.01 20.66 -12.85
N THR A 1094 17.42 19.82 -12.00
CA THR A 1094 17.60 18.35 -11.96
C THR A 1094 16.49 17.60 -12.71
N LEU A 1095 15.55 18.33 -13.34
CA LEU A 1095 14.50 17.73 -14.17
C LEU A 1095 15.06 17.23 -15.50
N ASP A 1096 14.42 16.23 -16.10
CA ASP A 1096 14.80 15.74 -17.43
C ASP A 1096 14.32 16.63 -18.57
N ILE A 1097 14.90 17.82 -18.66
CA ILE A 1097 14.58 18.75 -19.73
C ILE A 1097 15.32 18.33 -20.99
N TYR A 1098 16.65 18.22 -20.93
CA TYR A 1098 17.48 17.97 -22.11
C TYR A 1098 17.13 16.67 -22.84
N GLY A 1099 16.94 15.55 -22.12
CA GLY A 1099 16.57 14.25 -22.71
C GLY A 1099 15.24 14.28 -23.49
N ASN A 1100 14.35 15.22 -23.16
CA ASN A 1100 13.03 15.38 -23.79
C ASN A 1100 12.97 16.43 -24.89
N ILE A 1101 14.05 17.18 -25.15
CA ILE A 1101 14.09 18.18 -26.23
C ILE A 1101 14.04 17.50 -27.61
N ILE A 1102 14.70 16.36 -27.74
CA ILE A 1102 14.75 15.55 -28.98
C ILE A 1102 13.76 14.39 -28.98
N ASN A 1103 12.98 14.23 -27.90
CA ASN A 1103 11.94 13.21 -27.84
C ASN A 1103 10.75 13.67 -28.71
N ASP A 1104 10.36 12.82 -29.66
CA ASP A 1104 9.20 13.04 -30.53
C ASP A 1104 7.88 12.63 -29.86
N SER A 1105 7.91 12.06 -28.65
CA SER A 1105 6.67 11.81 -27.89
C SER A 1105 5.99 13.11 -27.48
N ALA A 1106 4.67 13.07 -27.37
CA ALA A 1106 3.88 14.24 -27.07
C ALA A 1106 4.15 14.77 -25.63
N ALA A 1107 4.46 13.88 -24.69
CA ALA A 1107 4.91 14.26 -23.35
C ALA A 1107 6.18 15.16 -23.35
N GLY A 1108 7.06 15.05 -24.36
CA GLY A 1108 8.26 15.89 -24.48
C GLY A 1108 7.97 17.36 -24.81
N LEU A 1109 6.73 17.71 -25.18
CA LEU A 1109 6.33 19.09 -25.45
C LEU A 1109 6.50 20.00 -24.22
N VAL A 1110 6.37 19.45 -23.01
CA VAL A 1110 6.51 20.23 -21.76
C VAL A 1110 7.95 20.69 -21.56
N ALA A 1111 8.94 19.83 -21.84
CA ALA A 1111 10.36 20.21 -21.81
C ALA A 1111 10.66 21.34 -22.81
N LYS A 1112 10.13 21.21 -24.03
CA LYS A 1112 10.27 22.22 -25.11
C LYS A 1112 9.66 23.57 -24.69
N LYS A 1113 8.50 23.55 -24.01
CA LYS A 1113 7.84 24.74 -23.49
C LYS A 1113 8.65 25.42 -22.37
N LEU A 1114 9.22 24.65 -21.45
CA LEU A 1114 10.08 25.19 -20.39
C LEU A 1114 11.27 25.95 -20.96
N ILE A 1115 11.93 25.42 -21.99
CA ILE A 1115 13.06 26.10 -22.66
C ILE A 1115 12.64 27.47 -23.23
N PHE A 1116 11.48 27.56 -23.87
CA PHE A 1116 10.98 28.84 -24.39
C PHE A 1116 10.68 29.82 -23.25
N ASN A 1117 9.99 29.36 -22.21
CA ASN A 1117 9.66 30.20 -21.07
C ASN A 1117 10.93 30.64 -20.30
N MET A 1118 11.98 29.81 -20.23
CA MET A 1118 13.28 30.15 -19.64
C MET A 1118 13.99 31.29 -20.38
N ILE A 1119 13.91 31.31 -21.72
CA ILE A 1119 14.52 32.38 -22.52
C ILE A 1119 13.68 33.67 -22.45
N ASP A 1120 12.35 33.55 -22.42
CA ASP A 1120 11.43 34.69 -22.49
C ASP A 1120 11.24 35.42 -21.13
N PHE A 1121 11.47 34.75 -19.99
CA PHE A 1121 11.24 35.40 -18.69
C PHE A 1121 12.28 36.51 -18.42
N LYS A 1122 11.81 37.59 -17.82
CA LYS A 1122 12.58 38.82 -17.62
C LYS A 1122 13.17 38.92 -16.23
#